data_AF-A0A3E0QLJ1-F1
#
_entry.id   AF-A0A3E0QLJ1-F1
#
_cell.length_a   1.000
_cell.length_b   1.000
_cell.length_c   1.000
_cell.angle_alpha   90.00
_cell.angle_beta   90.00
_cell.angle_gamma   90.00
#
_symmetry.space_group_name_H-M   'P 1'
#
loop_
_entity.id
_entity.type
_entity.pdbx_description
1 polymer ?
#
loop_
_entity_poly.entity_id
_entity_poly.type
_entity_poly.pdbx_seq_one_letter_code
_entity_poly.pdbx_strand_id
1 'polypeptide(L)'
;MKSIIRNSIAYLVLSIALIGAAEMHEAISYCSADEKVKSAEELLQDLDRKMIQDLSYLQQKADSAEVSEFFREDARADDGISYYHVKDGILSDWTDSEPVLNEGLLMSLPDSGLYSLPNGFFLVRSASNSSNKFVALLLVKHDFAYENRYLKNEFNPKLGFAENFITDPKQGIAFHAPDGRVMFKVRESDPGVYVPFQLSGYLYFISLLLFILFLFQVGKTYFSQSGFHLIFFSSIVIVARILMKYLDIPGVLYNTDLFNPRHYAESYLFSSTGDLLLNSIVIAMISLLVYRRSRKNVSGSSNKFTLLIYLPAMIIAGMLLHTLISGIVLHSKISFDVSDMSGLSEYTLIAAISIAILLASYTLLAFALAGPLIKQRLSYGQLAFILLFFAVYASLSIFFNKERKEREARKVLAQKADIGQDFIAEHLLSEILREIRRDSLLWNSIRMRSFGPDQLVSYLNANYFSGYLSRYEINANVFDSSGRNLYNGVYPGSITYYNDLISTRGKAVQNSDLTYIQSDNGRQTYVSRLDFEYKNAQEPVSLVMMMNSRFFRSDIGFPELFVSGPAGELNEPGEYSLARYHQGELVYQYGSFTYAITSANIEARPLKDNFTVFENYSHYLYKPSDDLLIIVSRPVRGYFDLITLFSWLFAFFSFFFGLSIITYRYFSGAALRVQSLTRKIQLSLMFLVILSFILIGSGTVFYIYKKYESDQKRSISEQVNALWFYLGSNFGLQSPLSQSMLSERENQLNQMVRNLNVDFNLYDERGRLFYSSQPKLFEQHIISERMNSVALHEIKNKGRTQYILPESIGRLNYIAAYAPFTDRNGSVTAYLNLPYFEKQNELNREISGFLSALVNIYVFLFALAMFLAIIISGRITKPLLLIQERMGSIILGRKNEPIAYSANDEIGHLVAEYNRMLEELARSADKLAKGERESAWREMAKQVAHEIKNPLTPMKLSIQHLQKVWKENHPDREKLLQNMSETLIRQIDALSHIAEEFSNFAQMPKARVQDVELTSVLTSVIDLFSKTPQMEFSFEHPQIKCFVKADRDQLERAFSNLIKNAIQSIPEGRMGLIRIGLGQGTEGFYRVSISDNGIGIPENQRDKIFRPNFTTKSSGMGLGLSLVKNIIDFSNGRIWYSSEYNNGSSFFVELPVSE
;
A
#
# COMPACT_ATOMS: atom_id res chain seq x y z
N MET A 1 0.58 16.70 31.12
CA MET A 1 1.57 17.69 30.62
C MET A 1 2.99 17.10 30.57
N LYS A 2 3.53 16.57 31.68
CA LYS A 2 4.90 15.99 31.73
C LYS A 2 5.20 14.89 30.69
N SER A 3 4.31 13.92 30.43
CA SER A 3 4.59 12.87 29.42
C SER A 3 4.51 13.35 27.97
N ILE A 4 3.69 14.37 27.67
CA ILE A 4 3.57 14.96 26.33
C ILE A 4 4.84 15.75 26.00
N ILE A 5 5.33 16.53 26.96
CA ILE A 5 6.58 17.29 26.86
C ILE A 5 7.77 16.33 26.69
N ARG A 6 7.79 15.23 27.47
CA ARG A 6 8.82 14.18 27.35
C ARG A 6 8.85 13.57 25.94
N ASN A 7 7.69 13.25 25.37
CA ASN A 7 7.62 12.65 24.03
C ASN A 7 7.96 13.65 22.92
N SER A 8 7.60 14.94 23.03
CA SER A 8 8.04 15.96 22.05
C SER A 8 9.55 16.15 22.08
N ILE A 9 10.14 16.22 23.27
CA ILE A 9 11.60 16.38 23.41
C ILE A 9 12.33 15.15 22.84
N ALA A 10 11.76 13.95 22.98
CA ALA A 10 12.34 12.75 22.38
C ALA A 10 12.46 12.83 20.85
N TYR A 11 11.44 13.33 20.14
CA TYR A 11 11.52 13.53 18.68
C TYR A 11 12.56 14.58 18.28
N LEU A 12 12.67 15.68 19.05
CA LEU A 12 13.69 16.70 18.81
C LEU A 12 15.10 16.15 19.05
N VAL A 13 15.32 15.44 20.17
CA VAL A 13 16.62 14.82 20.48
C VAL A 13 16.99 13.79 19.42
N LEU A 14 16.04 12.96 18.97
CA LEU A 14 16.28 11.98 17.92
C LEU A 14 16.57 12.66 16.56
N SER A 15 15.86 13.73 16.23
CA SER A 15 16.13 14.55 15.04
C SER A 15 17.55 15.15 15.08
N ILE A 16 17.95 15.74 16.20
CA ILE A 16 19.31 16.29 16.39
C ILE A 16 20.35 15.17 16.34
N ALA A 17 20.09 14.02 16.95
CA ALA A 17 20.98 12.86 16.91
C ALA A 17 21.15 12.32 15.49
N LEU A 18 20.08 12.28 14.68
CA LEU A 18 20.16 11.89 13.27
C LEU A 18 20.87 12.92 12.41
N ILE A 19 20.74 14.22 12.70
CA ILE A 19 21.57 15.26 12.06
C ILE A 19 23.03 15.02 12.42
N GLY A 20 23.35 14.84 13.71
CA GLY A 20 24.71 14.53 14.15
C GLY A 20 25.26 13.24 13.53
N ALA A 21 24.43 12.21 13.35
CA ALA A 21 24.80 10.98 12.66
C ALA A 21 24.97 11.20 11.15
N ALA A 22 24.17 12.05 10.51
CA ALA A 22 24.31 12.42 9.10
C ALA A 22 25.61 13.20 8.87
N GLU A 23 25.91 14.17 9.73
CA GLU A 23 27.15 14.96 9.75
C GLU A 23 28.37 14.08 10.06
N MET A 24 28.25 13.15 11.01
CA MET A 24 29.33 12.22 11.34
C MET A 24 29.53 11.20 10.22
N HIS A 25 28.45 10.69 9.62
CA HIS A 25 28.54 9.82 8.45
C HIS A 25 29.10 10.57 7.25
N GLU A 26 28.74 11.84 7.05
CA GLU A 26 29.32 12.72 6.03
C GLU A 26 30.81 12.94 6.30
N ALA A 27 31.20 13.21 7.54
CA ALA A 27 32.60 13.35 7.94
C ALA A 27 33.42 12.04 7.81
N ILE A 28 32.81 10.88 8.06
CA ILE A 28 33.43 9.55 7.89
C ILE A 28 33.46 9.15 6.40
N SER A 29 32.41 9.48 5.64
CA SER A 29 32.29 9.20 4.20
C SER A 29 33.15 10.13 3.36
N TYR A 30 33.56 11.26 3.94
CA TYR A 30 34.74 12.03 3.58
C TYR A 30 36.04 11.25 3.89
N CYS A 31 36.08 9.93 3.65
CA CYS A 31 37.34 9.29 3.30
C CYS A 31 37.86 10.04 2.08
N SER A 32 39.03 10.65 2.25
CA SER A 32 39.72 11.31 1.15
C SER A 32 39.79 10.33 -0.03
N ALA A 33 39.73 10.84 -1.26
CA ALA A 33 39.89 9.98 -2.42
C ALA A 33 41.19 9.16 -2.34
N ASP A 34 42.21 9.62 -1.58
CA ASP A 34 43.45 8.89 -1.29
C ASP A 34 43.21 7.59 -0.50
N GLU A 35 42.36 7.61 0.53
CA GLU A 35 42.06 6.41 1.33
C GLU A 35 41.26 5.38 0.54
N LYS A 36 40.33 5.81 -0.32
CA LYS A 36 39.57 4.91 -1.20
C LYS A 36 40.48 4.25 -2.22
N VAL A 37 41.39 5.02 -2.83
CA VAL A 37 42.43 4.50 -3.74
C VAL A 37 43.30 3.48 -3.01
N LYS A 38 43.74 3.77 -1.78
CA LYS A 38 44.55 2.84 -0.98
C LYS A 38 43.81 1.55 -0.63
N SER A 39 42.53 1.61 -0.25
CA SER A 39 41.72 0.42 0.00
C SER A 39 41.55 -0.42 -1.27
N ALA A 40 41.40 0.22 -2.43
CA ALA A 40 41.33 -0.46 -3.70
C ALA A 40 42.66 -1.13 -4.08
N GLU A 41 43.80 -0.51 -3.74
CA GLU A 41 45.13 -1.12 -3.90
C GLU A 41 45.30 -2.36 -3.02
N GLU A 42 44.80 -2.34 -1.77
CA GLU A 42 44.82 -3.51 -0.88
C GLU A 42 43.97 -4.67 -1.44
N LEU A 43 42.77 -4.39 -1.94
CA LEU A 43 41.92 -5.38 -2.61
C LEU A 43 42.57 -5.93 -3.89
N LEU A 44 43.21 -5.06 -4.68
CA LEU A 44 43.97 -5.46 -5.86
C LEU A 44 45.11 -6.43 -5.49
N GLN A 45 45.82 -6.18 -4.39
CA GLN A 45 46.87 -7.06 -3.89
C GLN A 45 46.33 -8.42 -3.43
N ASP A 46 45.14 -8.46 -2.81
CA ASP A 46 44.49 -9.72 -2.43
C ASP A 46 44.11 -10.57 -3.64
N LEU A 47 43.52 -9.95 -4.67
CA LEU A 47 43.19 -10.64 -5.92
C LEU A 47 44.45 -11.11 -6.66
N ASP A 48 45.51 -10.31 -6.66
CA ASP A 48 46.80 -10.71 -7.23
C ASP A 48 47.41 -11.93 -6.51
N ARG A 49 47.37 -11.94 -5.16
CA ARG A 49 47.80 -13.10 -4.36
C ARG A 49 47.02 -14.37 -4.72
N LYS A 50 45.71 -14.23 -4.94
CA LYS A 50 44.84 -15.33 -5.37
C LYS A 50 45.23 -15.86 -6.75
N MET A 51 45.46 -14.98 -7.73
CA MET A 51 45.94 -15.39 -9.06
C MET A 51 47.24 -16.19 -8.99
N ILE A 52 48.20 -15.76 -8.16
CA ILE A 52 49.49 -16.45 -7.98
C ILE A 52 49.28 -17.84 -7.37
N GLN A 53 48.39 -17.97 -6.38
CA GLN A 53 48.06 -19.27 -5.77
C GLN A 53 47.43 -20.23 -6.77
N ASP A 54 46.46 -19.76 -7.57
CA ASP A 54 45.78 -20.57 -8.57
C ASP A 54 46.72 -21.02 -9.69
N LEU A 55 47.57 -20.11 -10.19
CA LEU A 55 48.59 -20.45 -11.19
C LEU A 55 49.60 -21.47 -10.65
N SER A 56 50.00 -21.34 -9.38
CA SER A 56 50.89 -22.31 -8.73
C SER A 56 50.24 -23.70 -8.63
N TYR A 57 48.95 -23.75 -8.32
CA TYR A 57 48.16 -24.99 -8.30
C TYR A 57 48.10 -25.64 -9.70
N LEU A 58 47.74 -24.86 -10.72
CA LEU A 58 47.66 -25.31 -12.12
C LEU A 58 49.02 -25.82 -12.62
N GLN A 59 50.11 -25.12 -12.30
CA GLN A 59 51.46 -25.51 -12.69
C GLN A 59 51.90 -26.84 -12.07
N GLN A 60 51.57 -27.09 -10.79
CA GLN A 60 51.87 -28.36 -10.10
C GLN A 60 51.09 -29.54 -10.67
N LYS A 61 49.91 -29.27 -11.25
CA LYS A 61 48.96 -30.28 -11.71
C LYS A 61 48.87 -30.39 -13.24
N ALA A 62 49.77 -29.73 -13.98
CA ALA A 62 49.71 -29.52 -15.43
C ALA A 62 49.37 -30.77 -16.29
N ASP A 63 49.79 -31.96 -15.89
CA ASP A 63 49.56 -33.22 -16.61
C ASP A 63 48.44 -34.10 -16.01
N SER A 64 47.66 -33.58 -15.06
CA SER A 64 46.57 -34.30 -14.40
C SER A 64 45.20 -33.92 -14.93
N ALA A 65 44.21 -34.81 -14.78
CA ALA A 65 42.82 -34.53 -15.12
C ALA A 65 42.20 -33.38 -14.29
N GLU A 66 42.85 -33.00 -13.18
CA GLU A 66 42.42 -31.92 -12.28
C GLU A 66 42.57 -30.53 -12.91
N VAL A 67 43.46 -30.35 -13.90
CA VAL A 67 43.56 -29.08 -14.65
C VAL A 67 42.28 -28.85 -15.43
N SER A 68 41.83 -29.85 -16.17
CA SER A 68 40.54 -29.76 -16.86
C SER A 68 39.37 -29.58 -15.89
N GLU A 69 39.46 -30.05 -14.64
CA GLU A 69 38.44 -29.83 -13.60
C GLU A 69 38.43 -28.39 -13.09
N PHE A 70 39.59 -27.75 -12.92
CA PHE A 70 39.69 -26.32 -12.57
C PHE A 70 38.98 -25.42 -13.58
N PHE A 71 39.07 -25.74 -14.88
CA PHE A 71 38.36 -25.02 -15.94
C PHE A 71 36.89 -25.47 -16.11
N ARG A 72 36.41 -26.48 -15.36
CA ARG A 72 35.02 -27.02 -15.40
C ARG A 72 34.15 -26.59 -14.21
N GLU A 73 34.71 -26.50 -13.01
CA GLU A 73 33.99 -26.03 -11.82
C GLU A 73 33.88 -24.51 -11.86
N ASP A 74 32.69 -24.00 -12.20
CA ASP A 74 32.20 -22.62 -12.04
C ASP A 74 33.33 -21.59 -11.78
N ALA A 75 34.20 -21.44 -12.79
CA ALA A 75 35.50 -20.83 -12.59
C ALA A 75 35.36 -19.31 -12.46
N ARG A 76 35.03 -18.86 -11.24
CA ARG A 76 35.37 -17.57 -10.62
C ARG A 76 35.16 -16.31 -11.49
N ALA A 77 34.20 -16.32 -12.42
CA ALA A 77 33.86 -15.14 -13.22
C ALA A 77 33.42 -13.95 -12.36
N ASP A 78 32.89 -14.21 -11.15
CA ASP A 78 32.44 -13.13 -10.26
C ASP A 78 33.59 -12.25 -9.76
N ASP A 79 34.83 -12.76 -9.64
CA ASP A 79 35.96 -11.99 -9.10
C ASP A 79 36.68 -11.13 -10.17
N GLY A 80 36.26 -11.21 -11.44
CA GLY A 80 36.88 -10.50 -12.56
C GLY A 80 38.25 -11.04 -12.99
N ILE A 81 38.54 -12.31 -12.67
CA ILE A 81 39.79 -13.00 -13.05
C ILE A 81 39.49 -14.05 -14.12
N SER A 82 40.16 -13.92 -15.27
CA SER A 82 40.09 -14.84 -16.39
C SER A 82 41.36 -15.70 -16.47
N TYR A 83 41.22 -17.02 -16.61
CA TYR A 83 42.34 -17.96 -16.73
C TYR A 83 42.39 -18.57 -18.13
N TYR A 84 43.61 -18.81 -18.62
CA TYR A 84 43.90 -19.40 -19.93
C TYR A 84 45.00 -20.45 -19.79
N HIS A 85 44.85 -21.55 -20.53
CA HIS A 85 45.81 -22.64 -20.59
C HIS A 85 46.25 -22.88 -22.04
N VAL A 86 47.52 -22.60 -22.33
CA VAL A 86 48.14 -22.82 -23.63
C VAL A 86 49.05 -24.03 -23.53
N LYS A 87 48.78 -25.06 -24.33
CA LYS A 87 49.56 -26.30 -24.39
C LYS A 87 50.19 -26.45 -25.76
N ASP A 88 51.51 -26.66 -25.79
CA ASP A 88 52.32 -26.76 -27.01
C ASP A 88 52.12 -25.58 -27.98
N GLY A 89 51.90 -24.38 -27.43
CA GLY A 89 51.65 -23.14 -28.18
C GLY A 89 50.23 -22.97 -28.70
N ILE A 90 49.31 -23.88 -28.37
CA ILE A 90 47.89 -23.83 -28.79
C ILE A 90 47.01 -23.61 -27.55
N LEU A 91 46.03 -22.71 -27.64
CA LEU A 91 45.09 -22.49 -26.54
C LEU A 91 44.20 -23.73 -26.37
N SER A 92 44.27 -24.36 -25.20
CA SER A 92 43.54 -25.58 -24.85
C SER A 92 42.27 -25.27 -24.06
N ASP A 93 42.37 -24.48 -22.99
CA ASP A 93 41.27 -24.22 -22.05
C ASP A 93 41.24 -22.73 -21.64
N TRP A 94 40.05 -22.20 -21.36
CA TRP A 94 39.83 -20.83 -20.88
C TRP A 94 38.59 -20.74 -19.99
N THR A 95 38.53 -19.76 -19.09
CA THR A 95 37.37 -19.57 -18.19
C THR A 95 36.39 -18.51 -18.69
N ASP A 96 36.85 -17.56 -19.51
CA ASP A 96 36.10 -16.36 -19.85
C ASP A 96 36.30 -15.94 -21.32
N SER A 97 35.30 -15.27 -21.87
CA SER A 97 35.23 -14.71 -23.22
C SER A 97 35.28 -13.18 -23.26
N GLU A 98 35.47 -12.49 -22.12
CA GLU A 98 35.61 -11.03 -22.12
C GLU A 98 37.00 -10.51 -22.55
N PRO A 99 38.15 -11.04 -22.10
CA PRO A 99 39.43 -10.57 -22.60
C PRO A 99 39.66 -10.99 -24.06
N VAL A 100 39.92 -10.01 -24.93
CA VAL A 100 40.17 -10.28 -26.35
C VAL A 100 41.60 -10.75 -26.55
N LEU A 101 41.77 -12.06 -26.65
CA LEU A 101 43.06 -12.72 -26.73
C LEU A 101 43.13 -13.69 -27.90
N ASN A 102 44.24 -13.61 -28.64
CA ASN A 102 44.64 -14.64 -29.58
C ASN A 102 45.88 -15.40 -29.05
N GLU A 103 46.20 -16.54 -29.65
CA GLU A 103 47.29 -17.43 -29.21
C GLU A 103 48.66 -16.74 -29.23
N GLY A 104 48.93 -15.92 -30.25
CA GLY A 104 50.18 -15.15 -30.35
C GLY A 104 50.32 -14.09 -29.25
N LEU A 105 49.22 -13.42 -28.89
CA LEU A 105 49.19 -12.44 -27.82
C LEU A 105 49.40 -13.12 -26.47
N LEU A 106 48.69 -14.21 -26.18
CA LEU A 106 48.89 -15.00 -24.95
C LEU A 106 50.34 -15.46 -24.75
N MET A 107 51.01 -15.86 -25.84
CA MET A 107 52.41 -16.28 -25.79
C MET A 107 53.36 -15.10 -25.58
N SER A 108 53.03 -13.91 -26.09
CA SER A 108 53.83 -12.68 -25.95
C SER A 108 53.52 -11.86 -24.68
N LEU A 109 52.44 -12.19 -23.96
CA LEU A 109 52.13 -11.55 -22.69
C LEU A 109 53.29 -11.72 -21.68
N PRO A 110 53.63 -10.65 -20.93
CA PRO A 110 54.67 -10.70 -19.90
C PRO A 110 54.25 -11.60 -18.73
N ASP A 111 55.23 -12.12 -17.99
CA ASP A 111 54.97 -12.97 -16.83
C ASP A 111 54.27 -12.24 -15.68
N SER A 112 54.49 -10.93 -15.59
CA SER A 112 53.80 -10.07 -14.63
C SER A 112 53.75 -8.61 -15.10
N GLY A 113 52.66 -7.92 -14.80
CA GLY A 113 52.53 -6.49 -15.01
C GLY A 113 51.14 -6.06 -15.45
N LEU A 114 50.92 -4.75 -15.60
CA LEU A 114 49.71 -4.21 -16.21
C LEU A 114 49.85 -4.28 -17.73
N TYR A 115 48.82 -4.79 -18.39
CA TYR A 115 48.72 -4.86 -19.84
C TYR A 115 47.43 -4.19 -20.30
N SER A 116 47.52 -3.39 -21.36
CA SER A 116 46.36 -2.76 -21.98
C SER A 116 45.89 -3.64 -23.13
N LEU A 117 44.66 -4.14 -23.02
CA LEU A 117 43.92 -4.75 -24.11
C LEU A 117 42.91 -3.72 -24.66
N PRO A 118 42.43 -3.89 -25.90
CA PRO A 118 41.53 -2.92 -26.53
C PRO A 118 40.19 -2.68 -25.79
N ASN A 119 39.81 -3.56 -24.86
CA ASN A 119 38.58 -3.43 -24.05
C ASN A 119 38.82 -3.14 -22.57
N GLY A 120 40.08 -3.00 -22.15
CA GLY A 120 40.38 -2.73 -20.76
C GLY A 120 41.83 -2.92 -20.37
N PHE A 121 42.11 -2.53 -19.14
CA PHE A 121 43.40 -2.72 -18.50
C PHE A 121 43.35 -3.94 -17.60
N PHE A 122 44.31 -4.85 -17.80
CA PHE A 122 44.36 -6.13 -17.10
C PHE A 122 45.69 -6.29 -16.37
N LEU A 123 45.63 -6.73 -15.11
CA LEU A 123 46.80 -7.21 -14.41
C LEU A 123 47.07 -8.65 -14.84
N VAL A 124 48.28 -8.90 -15.35
CA VAL A 124 48.69 -10.19 -15.91
C VAL A 124 49.56 -10.93 -14.90
N ARG A 125 49.31 -12.23 -14.75
CA ARG A 125 50.23 -13.20 -14.15
C ARG A 125 50.35 -14.42 -15.06
N SER A 126 51.56 -14.94 -15.24
CA SER A 126 51.81 -16.10 -16.08
C SER A 126 52.71 -17.11 -15.36
N ALA A 127 52.46 -18.39 -15.58
CA ALA A 127 53.28 -19.50 -15.11
C ALA A 127 53.46 -20.50 -16.24
N SER A 128 54.71 -20.84 -16.56
CA SER A 128 55.03 -21.77 -17.65
C SER A 128 55.85 -22.97 -17.18
N ASN A 129 55.69 -24.10 -17.86
CA ASN A 129 56.58 -25.26 -17.83
C ASN A 129 57.04 -25.61 -19.27
N SER A 130 57.72 -26.73 -19.48
CA SER A 130 58.30 -27.08 -20.80
C SER A 130 57.29 -27.18 -21.95
N SER A 131 56.01 -27.43 -21.67
CA SER A 131 54.95 -27.62 -22.68
C SER A 131 53.65 -26.84 -22.42
N ASN A 132 53.47 -26.23 -21.24
CA ASN A 132 52.25 -25.54 -20.84
C ASN A 132 52.57 -24.11 -20.37
N LYS A 133 51.73 -23.15 -20.74
CA LYS A 133 51.70 -21.78 -20.22
C LYS A 133 50.30 -21.49 -19.69
N PHE A 134 50.20 -21.18 -18.39
CA PHE A 134 48.99 -20.72 -17.74
C PHE A 134 49.06 -19.20 -17.60
N VAL A 135 47.98 -18.51 -17.95
CA VAL A 135 47.87 -17.05 -17.85
C VAL A 135 46.62 -16.72 -17.05
N ALA A 136 46.76 -15.87 -16.05
CA ALA A 136 45.64 -15.25 -15.34
C ALA A 136 45.61 -13.75 -15.65
N LEU A 137 44.42 -13.22 -15.92
CA LEU A 137 44.15 -11.81 -16.19
C LEU A 137 43.10 -11.30 -15.22
N LEU A 138 43.43 -10.29 -14.43
CA LEU A 138 42.46 -9.59 -13.59
C LEU A 138 42.09 -8.28 -14.27
N LEU A 139 40.80 -8.09 -14.59
CA LEU A 139 40.31 -6.81 -15.09
C LEU A 139 40.49 -5.75 -14.00
N VAL A 140 41.18 -4.66 -14.33
CA VAL A 140 41.35 -3.49 -13.45
C VAL A 140 40.33 -2.41 -13.82
N LYS A 141 40.17 -2.13 -15.11
CA LYS A 141 39.23 -1.11 -15.63
C LYS A 141 38.85 -1.44 -17.07
N HIS A 142 37.57 -1.31 -17.40
CA HIS A 142 37.10 -1.36 -18.79
C HIS A 142 37.48 -0.10 -19.57
N ASP A 143 37.80 -0.29 -20.84
CA ASP A 143 38.19 0.77 -21.76
C ASP A 143 37.61 0.52 -23.15
N PHE A 144 36.28 0.43 -23.22
CA PHE A 144 35.53 0.31 -24.46
C PHE A 144 35.61 1.59 -25.30
N ALA A 145 35.65 1.41 -26.63
CA ALA A 145 35.58 2.51 -27.59
C ALA A 145 34.23 3.25 -27.58
N TYR A 146 33.17 2.61 -27.07
CA TYR A 146 31.81 3.15 -26.98
C TYR A 146 31.36 3.18 -25.51
N GLU A 147 30.72 4.28 -25.10
CA GLU A 147 30.20 4.44 -23.73
C GLU A 147 28.70 4.76 -23.76
N ASN A 148 27.89 3.85 -23.22
CA ASN A 148 26.43 3.88 -23.26
C ASN A 148 25.80 3.17 -22.04
N ARG A 149 24.49 2.91 -22.07
CA ARG A 149 23.79 2.27 -20.95
C ARG A 149 24.26 0.85 -20.62
N TYR A 150 24.90 0.17 -21.58
CA TYR A 150 25.39 -1.20 -21.46
C TYR A 150 26.92 -1.29 -21.31
N LEU A 151 27.67 -0.52 -22.11
CA LEU A 151 29.12 -0.45 -22.08
C LEU A 151 29.55 0.79 -21.29
N LYS A 152 30.16 0.59 -20.12
CA LYS A 152 30.70 1.68 -19.30
C LYS A 152 32.19 1.48 -19.06
N ASN A 153 32.94 2.57 -19.13
CA ASN A 153 34.40 2.58 -18.91
C ASN A 153 34.73 2.72 -17.43
N GLU A 154 34.29 1.74 -16.64
CA GLU A 154 34.39 1.73 -15.19
C GLU A 154 35.49 0.81 -14.65
N PHE A 155 35.96 1.08 -13.44
CA PHE A 155 36.84 0.17 -12.71
C PHE A 155 36.12 -1.12 -12.34
N ASN A 156 36.86 -2.22 -12.22
CA ASN A 156 36.30 -3.49 -11.75
C ASN A 156 35.64 -3.27 -10.36
N PRO A 157 34.33 -3.52 -10.21
CA PRO A 157 33.60 -3.28 -8.97
C PRO A 157 34.19 -3.99 -7.75
N LYS A 158 34.86 -5.13 -7.93
CA LYS A 158 35.52 -5.89 -6.86
C LYS A 158 36.72 -5.18 -6.25
N LEU A 159 37.26 -4.16 -6.93
CA LEU A 159 38.31 -3.29 -6.39
C LEU A 159 37.75 -2.21 -5.44
N GLY A 160 36.43 -2.10 -5.28
CA GLY A 160 35.81 -1.15 -4.34
C GLY A 160 35.77 0.30 -4.83
N PHE A 161 36.09 0.56 -6.11
CA PHE A 161 35.86 1.86 -6.73
C PHE A 161 34.37 2.09 -6.97
N ALA A 162 33.90 3.33 -6.72
CA ALA A 162 32.56 3.75 -7.11
C ALA A 162 32.52 4.10 -8.62
N GLU A 163 31.34 4.02 -9.25
CA GLU A 163 31.15 4.26 -10.71
C GLU A 163 31.63 5.65 -11.19
N ASN A 164 31.87 6.60 -10.29
CA ASN A 164 32.24 7.97 -10.60
C ASN A 164 33.76 8.23 -10.61
N PHE A 165 34.60 7.24 -10.30
CA PHE A 165 36.04 7.37 -10.44
C PHE A 165 36.44 7.24 -11.90
N ILE A 166 37.13 8.26 -12.41
CA ILE A 166 37.67 8.29 -13.77
C ILE A 166 39.18 8.44 -13.75
N THR A 167 39.81 7.95 -14.81
CA THR A 167 41.24 8.15 -15.04
C THR A 167 41.47 9.53 -15.66
N ASP A 168 42.37 10.32 -15.07
CA ASP A 168 42.81 11.59 -15.64
C ASP A 168 44.35 11.65 -15.63
N PRO A 169 45.00 11.70 -16.80
CA PRO A 169 46.45 11.63 -16.90
C PRO A 169 47.18 12.85 -16.32
N LYS A 170 46.50 13.99 -16.13
CA LYS A 170 47.08 15.25 -15.66
C LYS A 170 46.80 15.50 -14.19
N GLN A 171 45.59 15.21 -13.72
CA GLN A 171 45.13 15.50 -12.36
C GLN A 171 44.59 14.24 -11.68
N GLY A 172 44.83 14.07 -10.38
CA GLY A 172 44.30 12.93 -9.63
C GLY A 172 45.36 12.20 -8.80
N ILE A 173 44.91 11.17 -8.10
CA ILE A 173 45.67 10.38 -7.13
C ILE A 173 46.27 9.19 -7.85
N ALA A 174 47.53 8.89 -7.58
CA ALA A 174 48.20 7.73 -8.16
C ALA A 174 47.63 6.44 -7.58
N PHE A 175 47.06 5.60 -8.45
CA PHE A 175 46.67 4.23 -8.15
C PHE A 175 47.81 3.29 -8.59
N HIS A 176 48.35 2.54 -7.64
CA HIS A 176 49.55 1.73 -7.81
C HIS A 176 49.22 0.27 -8.08
N ALA A 177 50.09 -0.36 -8.88
CA ALA A 177 50.12 -1.78 -9.06
C ALA A 177 50.66 -2.50 -7.81
N PRO A 178 50.46 -3.82 -7.68
CA PRO A 178 51.07 -4.62 -6.61
C PRO A 178 52.60 -4.55 -6.55
N ASP A 179 53.26 -4.18 -7.65
CA ASP A 179 54.71 -3.99 -7.73
C ASP A 179 55.18 -2.55 -7.37
N GLY A 180 54.26 -1.67 -6.96
CA GLY A 180 54.51 -0.29 -6.56
C GLY A 180 54.60 0.72 -7.70
N ARG A 181 54.45 0.31 -8.97
CA ARG A 181 54.41 1.25 -10.11
C ARG A 181 53.06 1.94 -10.20
N VAL A 182 53.04 3.22 -10.57
CA VAL A 182 51.79 3.96 -10.81
C VAL A 182 51.11 3.42 -12.08
N MET A 183 49.89 2.89 -11.95
CA MET A 183 49.07 2.44 -13.08
C MET A 183 48.30 3.60 -13.70
N PHE A 184 47.51 4.30 -12.89
CA PHE A 184 46.66 5.41 -13.32
C PHE A 184 46.75 6.55 -12.33
N LYS A 185 46.41 7.75 -12.80
CA LYS A 185 45.96 8.81 -11.91
C LYS A 185 44.44 8.83 -11.96
N VAL A 186 43.82 8.65 -10.81
CA VAL A 186 42.37 8.53 -10.68
C VAL A 186 41.83 9.77 -9.97
N ARG A 187 40.74 10.31 -10.48
CA ARG A 187 40.01 11.40 -9.84
C ARG A 187 38.52 11.13 -9.91
N GLU A 188 37.78 11.80 -9.05
CA GLU A 188 36.33 11.77 -9.11
C GLU A 188 35.86 12.65 -10.29
N SER A 189 34.97 12.11 -11.14
CA SER A 189 34.48 12.75 -12.37
C SER A 189 33.61 13.96 -12.12
N ASP A 190 32.78 13.91 -11.06
CA ASP A 190 31.82 14.96 -10.73
C ASP A 190 31.51 14.97 -9.21
N PRO A 191 31.86 16.03 -8.46
CA PRO A 191 31.56 16.12 -7.02
C PRO A 191 30.04 16.18 -6.70
N GLY A 192 29.19 16.39 -7.71
CA GLY A 192 27.75 16.57 -7.55
C GLY A 192 26.90 15.29 -7.59
N VAL A 193 27.46 14.15 -8.00
CA VAL A 193 26.73 12.86 -8.15
C VAL A 193 27.15 11.87 -7.04
N TYR A 194 27.29 12.37 -5.81
CA TYR A 194 27.75 11.58 -4.67
C TYR A 194 26.75 10.45 -4.30
N VAL A 195 27.15 9.20 -4.53
CA VAL A 195 26.54 7.99 -3.95
C VAL A 195 26.75 7.88 -2.41
N PRO A 196 27.86 8.36 -1.79
CA PRO A 196 28.04 8.28 -0.32
C PRO A 196 27.07 9.15 0.50
N PHE A 197 26.51 10.21 -0.10
CA PHE A 197 25.58 11.10 0.60
C PHE A 197 24.12 10.68 0.49
N GLN A 198 23.78 9.62 -0.23
CA GLN A 198 22.40 9.14 -0.21
C GLN A 198 21.99 8.77 1.22
N LEU A 199 22.85 8.08 1.98
CA LEU A 199 22.55 7.77 3.38
C LEU A 199 22.46 9.04 4.24
N SER A 200 23.41 9.97 4.15
CA SER A 200 23.35 11.24 4.89
C SER A 200 22.11 12.06 4.51
N GLY A 201 21.77 12.14 3.23
CA GLY A 201 20.56 12.77 2.70
C GLY A 201 19.28 12.10 3.21
N TYR A 202 19.23 10.77 3.24
CA TYR A 202 18.11 10.03 3.84
C TYR A 202 18.04 10.25 5.36
N LEU A 203 19.16 10.33 6.06
CA LEU A 203 19.20 10.64 7.50
C LEU A 203 18.70 12.07 7.77
N TYR A 204 19.10 13.05 6.96
CA TYR A 204 18.54 14.41 7.01
C TYR A 204 17.05 14.43 6.70
N PHE A 205 16.61 13.68 5.70
CA PHE A 205 15.20 13.57 5.36
C PHE A 205 14.38 12.97 6.52
N ILE A 206 14.84 11.86 7.12
CA ILE A 206 14.20 11.26 8.30
C ILE A 206 14.23 12.23 9.49
N SER A 207 15.34 12.93 9.70
CA SER A 207 15.44 13.95 10.74
C SER A 207 14.42 15.07 10.54
N LEU A 208 14.24 15.54 9.30
CA LEU A 208 13.25 16.55 8.96
C LEU A 208 11.82 16.04 9.23
N LEU A 209 11.53 14.77 8.93
CA LEU A 209 10.25 14.15 9.29
C LEU A 209 10.02 14.12 10.81
N LEU A 210 11.04 13.76 11.60
CA LEU A 210 10.97 13.80 13.06
C LEU A 210 10.83 15.22 13.60
N PHE A 211 11.48 16.19 12.98
CA PHE A 211 11.35 17.60 13.32
C PHE A 211 9.93 18.12 13.02
N ILE A 212 9.34 17.74 11.88
CA ILE A 212 7.93 18.02 11.57
C ILE A 212 7.01 17.37 12.62
N LEU A 213 7.29 16.14 13.06
CA LEU A 213 6.52 15.49 14.14
C LEU A 213 6.67 16.22 15.49
N PHE A 214 7.87 16.73 15.79
CA PHE A 214 8.11 17.60 16.95
C PHE A 214 7.27 18.88 16.85
N LEU A 215 7.36 19.60 15.73
CA LEU A 215 6.58 20.81 15.45
C LEU A 215 5.08 20.55 15.58
N PHE A 216 4.61 19.41 15.06
CA PHE A 216 3.22 18.99 15.22
C PHE A 216 2.82 18.83 16.69
N GLN A 217 3.66 18.19 17.51
CA GLN A 217 3.38 17.95 18.93
C GLN A 217 3.42 19.26 19.75
N VAL A 218 4.32 20.19 19.40
CA VAL A 218 4.37 21.54 19.98
C VAL A 218 3.14 22.35 19.56
N GLY A 219 2.82 22.38 18.26
CA GLY A 219 1.64 23.02 17.69
C GLY A 219 0.33 22.55 18.34
N LYS A 220 0.20 21.23 18.54
CA LYS A 220 -0.91 20.60 19.24
C LYS A 220 -1.08 21.13 20.68
N THR A 221 0.03 21.36 21.39
CA THR A 221 0.04 21.70 22.82
C THR A 221 -0.13 23.19 23.07
N TYR A 222 0.64 24.03 22.38
CA TYR A 222 0.75 25.46 22.63
C TYR A 222 -0.10 26.30 21.67
N PHE A 223 -0.03 26.01 20.38
CA PHE A 223 -0.62 26.87 19.34
C PHE A 223 -2.08 26.54 18.99
N SER A 224 -2.64 25.44 19.51
CA SER A 224 -4.04 25.07 19.26
C SER A 224 -5.07 25.89 20.05
N GLN A 225 -4.63 26.71 21.02
CA GLN A 225 -5.52 27.43 21.94
C GLN A 225 -6.09 28.73 21.33
N SER A 226 -5.35 29.44 20.48
CA SER A 226 -5.80 30.66 19.79
C SER A 226 -5.62 30.55 18.27
N GLY A 227 -6.57 31.09 17.49
CA GLY A 227 -6.59 30.97 16.03
C GLY A 227 -5.48 31.77 15.40
N PHE A 228 -5.21 32.94 15.98
CA PHE A 228 -4.07 33.79 15.62
C PHE A 228 -2.73 33.05 15.83
N HIS A 229 -2.57 32.38 16.97
CA HIS A 229 -1.36 31.61 17.29
C HIS A 229 -1.15 30.45 16.31
N LEU A 230 -2.23 29.78 15.89
CA LEU A 230 -2.15 28.73 14.89
C LEU A 230 -1.76 29.26 13.50
N ILE A 231 -2.34 30.40 13.08
CA ILE A 231 -1.97 31.06 11.82
C ILE A 231 -0.51 31.48 11.87
N PHE A 232 -0.09 32.17 12.93
CA PHE A 232 1.29 32.63 13.13
C PHE A 232 2.29 31.45 13.10
N PHE A 233 2.00 30.37 13.82
CA PHE A 233 2.81 29.16 13.79
C PHE A 233 2.89 28.53 12.39
N SER A 234 1.75 28.43 11.69
CA SER A 234 1.70 27.88 10.33
C SER A 234 2.49 28.77 9.36
N SER A 235 2.40 30.09 9.48
CA SER A 235 3.19 31.04 8.69
C SER A 235 4.69 30.89 8.94
N ILE A 236 5.13 30.71 10.20
CA ILE A 236 6.54 30.46 10.51
C ILE A 236 7.02 29.17 9.84
N VAL A 237 6.25 28.08 9.92
CA VAL A 237 6.62 26.80 9.28
C VAL A 237 6.72 26.94 7.77
N ILE A 238 5.79 27.66 7.13
CA ILE A 238 5.81 27.90 5.68
C ILE A 238 7.01 28.76 5.30
N VAL A 239 7.28 29.86 6.02
CA VAL A 239 8.44 30.73 5.78
C VAL A 239 9.75 29.97 6.00
N ALA A 240 9.85 29.16 7.05
CA ALA A 240 11.00 28.30 7.28
C ALA A 240 11.20 27.32 6.12
N ARG A 241 10.13 26.72 5.59
CA ARG A 241 10.21 25.85 4.42
C ARG A 241 10.66 26.59 3.14
N ILE A 242 10.15 27.80 2.92
CA ILE A 242 10.57 28.67 1.80
C ILE A 242 12.05 29.03 1.92
N LEU A 243 12.50 29.46 3.11
CA LEU A 243 13.90 29.80 3.38
C LEU A 243 14.82 28.59 3.23
N MET A 244 14.39 27.43 3.72
CA MET A 244 15.12 26.17 3.59
C MET A 244 15.42 25.86 2.12
N LYS A 245 14.45 26.06 1.23
CA LYS A 245 14.62 25.88 -0.22
C LYS A 245 15.42 27.02 -0.86
N TYR A 246 15.19 28.26 -0.44
CA TYR A 246 15.89 29.42 -0.99
C TYR A 246 17.39 29.43 -0.67
N LEU A 247 17.75 28.92 0.50
CA LEU A 247 19.13 28.83 0.97
C LEU A 247 19.78 27.47 0.66
N ASP A 248 19.04 26.52 0.06
CA ASP A 248 19.44 25.12 -0.15
C ASP A 248 20.04 24.47 1.11
N ILE A 249 19.37 24.60 2.26
CA ILE A 249 19.84 24.03 3.54
C ILE A 249 18.97 22.84 3.94
N PRO A 250 19.51 21.65 4.24
CA PRO A 250 20.90 21.24 4.06
C PRO A 250 21.17 20.87 2.60
N GLY A 251 22.28 21.36 2.03
CA GLY A 251 22.59 21.20 0.60
C GLY A 251 22.71 19.73 0.17
N VAL A 252 23.18 18.87 1.07
CA VAL A 252 23.29 17.41 0.89
C VAL A 252 21.96 16.78 0.49
N LEU A 253 20.84 17.27 1.01
CA LEU A 253 19.50 16.78 0.67
C LEU A 253 19.17 17.00 -0.81
N TYR A 254 19.56 18.16 -1.35
CA TYR A 254 19.26 18.56 -2.72
C TYR A 254 20.18 17.92 -3.77
N ASN A 255 21.24 17.23 -3.33
CA ASN A 255 22.10 16.40 -4.19
C ASN A 255 21.58 14.97 -4.36
N THR A 256 20.52 14.58 -3.65
CA THR A 256 19.91 13.24 -3.80
C THR A 256 18.97 13.18 -5.01
N ASP A 257 18.83 12.00 -5.61
CA ASP A 257 17.95 11.80 -6.78
C ASP A 257 16.48 12.14 -6.49
N LEU A 258 16.03 11.95 -5.25
CA LEU A 258 14.69 12.31 -4.80
C LEU A 258 14.40 13.82 -4.97
N PHE A 259 15.41 14.66 -4.78
CA PHE A 259 15.33 16.11 -4.90
C PHE A 259 15.81 16.64 -6.27
N ASN A 260 16.08 15.73 -7.22
CA ASN A 260 16.49 16.08 -8.57
C ASN A 260 15.29 16.56 -9.43
N PRO A 261 15.35 17.76 -10.05
CA PRO A 261 14.28 18.28 -10.90
C PRO A 261 14.01 17.46 -12.18
N ARG A 262 14.91 16.56 -12.56
CA ARG A 262 14.78 15.74 -13.79
C ARG A 262 13.52 14.88 -13.82
N HIS A 263 13.01 14.47 -12.65
CA HIS A 263 11.84 13.59 -12.56
C HIS A 263 10.51 14.34 -12.48
N TYR A 264 10.47 15.49 -11.81
CA TYR A 264 9.28 16.33 -11.63
C TYR A 264 9.68 17.77 -11.30
N ALA A 265 9.09 18.73 -11.98
CA ALA A 265 9.22 20.15 -11.65
C ALA A 265 7.98 20.93 -12.09
N GLU A 266 7.18 21.39 -11.14
CA GLU A 266 5.96 22.18 -11.40
C GLU A 266 6.18 23.68 -11.16
N SER A 267 6.89 24.00 -10.08
CA SER A 267 7.12 25.38 -9.65
C SER A 267 8.34 25.43 -8.73
N TYR A 268 8.76 26.63 -8.33
CA TYR A 268 9.91 26.81 -7.44
C TYR A 268 9.79 26.04 -6.11
N LEU A 269 8.57 25.99 -5.53
CA LEU A 269 8.32 25.24 -4.28
C LEU A 269 8.15 23.74 -4.51
N PHE A 270 7.80 23.33 -5.73
CA PHE A 270 7.57 21.95 -6.15
C PHE A 270 8.54 21.58 -7.27
N SER A 271 9.84 21.78 -6.99
CA SER A 271 10.94 21.61 -7.96
C SER A 271 11.42 20.16 -8.10
N SER A 272 10.93 19.27 -7.24
CA SER A 272 11.35 17.86 -7.19
C SER A 272 10.28 16.99 -6.52
N THR A 273 10.39 15.67 -6.66
CA THR A 273 9.47 14.72 -6.01
C THR A 273 9.62 14.70 -4.49
N GLY A 274 10.84 14.91 -3.98
CA GLY A 274 11.11 15.10 -2.55
C GLY A 274 10.47 16.36 -2.00
N ASP A 275 10.56 17.48 -2.73
CA ASP A 275 9.90 18.73 -2.34
C ASP A 275 8.36 18.56 -2.32
N LEU A 276 7.80 17.85 -3.30
CA LEU A 276 6.38 17.52 -3.33
C LEU A 276 5.94 16.73 -2.09
N LEU A 277 6.69 15.68 -1.72
CA LEU A 277 6.38 14.85 -0.55
C LEU A 277 6.48 15.66 0.75
N LEU A 278 7.57 16.41 0.95
CA LEU A 278 7.76 17.23 2.15
C LEU A 278 6.67 18.29 2.29
N ASN A 279 6.37 19.03 1.22
CA ASN A 279 5.33 20.04 1.25
C ASN A 279 3.95 19.41 1.53
N SER A 280 3.67 18.23 0.96
CA SER A 280 2.44 17.48 1.24
C SER A 280 2.32 17.13 2.73
N ILE A 281 3.41 16.69 3.36
CA ILE A 281 3.45 16.36 4.80
C ILE A 281 3.27 17.61 5.68
N VAL A 282 3.90 18.73 5.33
CA VAL A 282 3.73 20.01 6.04
C VAL A 282 2.28 20.50 5.94
N ILE A 283 1.67 20.43 4.75
CA ILE A 283 0.26 20.76 4.53
C ILE A 283 -0.65 19.85 5.37
N ALA A 284 -0.36 18.55 5.44
CA ALA A 284 -1.11 17.62 6.28
C ALA A 284 -1.01 17.94 7.76
N MET A 285 0.20 18.26 8.25
CA MET A 285 0.43 18.69 9.63
C MET A 285 -0.44 19.90 9.98
N ILE A 286 -0.37 20.96 9.17
CA ILE A 286 -1.15 22.19 9.37
C ILE A 286 -2.65 21.87 9.33
N SER A 287 -3.11 21.12 8.33
CA SER A 287 -4.51 20.73 8.15
C SER A 287 -5.04 19.98 9.38
N LEU A 288 -4.24 19.09 9.96
CA LEU A 288 -4.62 18.31 11.13
C LEU A 288 -4.66 19.17 12.41
N LEU A 289 -3.77 20.16 12.56
CA LEU A 289 -3.84 21.14 13.65
C LEU A 289 -5.10 22.02 13.55
N VAL A 290 -5.42 22.50 12.35
CA VAL A 290 -6.64 23.28 12.06
C VAL A 290 -7.90 22.46 12.37
N TYR A 291 -7.97 21.21 11.90
CA TYR A 291 -9.07 20.29 12.21
C TYR A 291 -9.26 20.06 13.71
N ARG A 292 -8.17 19.79 14.44
CA ARG A 292 -8.23 19.59 15.90
C ARG A 292 -8.72 20.83 16.64
N ARG A 293 -8.32 22.02 16.22
CA ARG A 293 -8.78 23.29 16.80
C ARG A 293 -10.27 23.48 16.57
N SER A 294 -10.72 23.38 15.31
CA SER A 294 -12.13 23.57 14.96
C SER A 294 -13.05 22.71 15.83
N ARG A 295 -12.67 21.45 16.03
CA ARG A 295 -13.44 20.51 16.85
C ARG A 295 -13.58 20.89 18.34
N LYS A 296 -12.61 21.59 18.93
CA LYS A 296 -12.69 22.04 20.33
C LYS A 296 -13.65 23.23 20.53
N ASN A 297 -13.92 24.00 19.48
CA ASN A 297 -14.69 25.25 19.54
C ASN A 297 -16.16 25.12 19.08
N VAL A 298 -16.69 23.90 18.93
CA VAL A 298 -18.05 23.62 18.42
C VAL A 298 -19.18 24.12 19.34
N SER A 299 -18.87 24.67 20.52
CA SER A 299 -19.87 25.25 21.44
C SER A 299 -20.34 26.67 21.08
N GLY A 300 -19.75 27.34 20.08
CA GLY A 300 -20.15 28.68 19.66
C GLY A 300 -21.16 28.70 18.52
N SER A 301 -22.19 29.56 18.62
CA SER A 301 -23.09 29.93 17.53
C SER A 301 -22.27 30.31 16.28
N SER A 302 -22.30 29.47 15.24
CA SER A 302 -21.60 29.72 13.98
C SER A 302 -22.26 30.92 13.28
N ASN A 303 -21.54 32.04 13.22
CA ASN A 303 -22.01 33.23 12.52
C ASN A 303 -22.08 32.95 11.00
N LYS A 304 -23.14 33.36 10.30
CA LYS A 304 -23.30 33.12 8.84
C LYS A 304 -22.13 33.72 8.03
N PHE A 305 -21.49 34.77 8.56
CA PHE A 305 -20.30 35.42 8.00
C PHE A 305 -19.06 34.51 7.94
N THR A 306 -18.88 33.58 8.88
CA THR A 306 -17.74 32.64 8.84
C THR A 306 -17.83 31.68 7.65
N LEU A 307 -19.06 31.33 7.24
CA LEU A 307 -19.33 30.44 6.10
C LEU A 307 -18.98 31.12 4.76
N LEU A 308 -19.11 32.45 4.69
CA LEU A 308 -18.78 33.27 3.52
C LEU A 308 -17.27 33.33 3.24
N ILE A 309 -16.43 33.16 4.26
CA ILE A 309 -14.96 33.16 4.15
C ILE A 309 -14.42 31.75 3.85
N TYR A 310 -15.03 30.73 4.45
CA TYR A 310 -14.52 29.36 4.35
C TYR A 310 -14.87 28.65 3.04
N LEU A 311 -16.01 28.97 2.42
CA LEU A 311 -16.39 28.35 1.14
C LEU A 311 -15.42 28.74 -0.01
N PRO A 312 -15.06 30.03 -0.21
CA PRO A 312 -14.05 30.40 -1.20
C PRO A 312 -12.68 29.77 -0.91
N ALA A 313 -12.25 29.73 0.36
CA ALA A 313 -10.99 29.10 0.75
C ALA A 313 -10.95 27.60 0.41
N MET A 314 -12.06 26.88 0.59
CA MET A 314 -12.20 25.48 0.16
C MET A 314 -12.13 25.31 -1.35
N ILE A 315 -12.79 26.19 -2.11
CA ILE A 315 -12.74 26.16 -3.58
C ILE A 315 -11.30 26.40 -4.06
N ILE A 316 -10.61 27.40 -3.50
CA ILE A 316 -9.20 27.69 -3.82
C ILE A 316 -8.31 26.48 -3.49
N ALA A 317 -8.49 25.86 -2.31
CA ALA A 317 -7.73 24.67 -1.93
C ALA A 317 -8.00 23.50 -2.89
N GLY A 318 -9.24 23.33 -3.35
CA GLY A 318 -9.61 22.31 -4.34
C GLY A 318 -9.00 22.59 -5.73
N MET A 319 -8.97 23.85 -6.16
CA MET A 319 -8.30 24.26 -7.41
C MET A 319 -6.80 24.00 -7.34
N LEU A 320 -6.14 24.40 -6.24
CA LEU A 320 -4.70 24.13 -6.03
C LEU A 320 -4.40 22.64 -6.04
N LEU A 321 -5.23 21.82 -5.37
CA LEU A 321 -5.09 20.36 -5.39
C LEU A 321 -5.21 19.80 -6.80
N HIS A 322 -6.17 20.28 -7.59
CA HIS A 322 -6.34 19.86 -8.98
C HIS A 322 -5.12 20.24 -9.85
N THR A 323 -4.60 21.46 -9.69
CA THR A 323 -3.40 21.92 -10.40
C THR A 323 -2.19 21.06 -10.04
N LEU A 324 -1.97 20.76 -8.76
CA LEU A 324 -0.86 19.89 -8.33
C LEU A 324 -0.97 18.48 -8.91
N ILE A 325 -2.14 17.85 -8.84
CA ILE A 325 -2.35 16.49 -9.41
C ILE A 325 -2.14 16.51 -10.92
N SER A 326 -2.63 17.55 -11.61
CA SER A 326 -2.44 17.69 -13.06
C SER A 326 -0.97 17.92 -13.42
N GLY A 327 -0.27 18.75 -12.64
CA GLY A 327 1.15 19.06 -12.79
C GLY A 327 2.06 17.84 -12.61
N ILE A 328 1.73 16.97 -11.65
CA ILE A 328 2.41 15.68 -11.44
C ILE A 328 2.38 14.82 -12.70
N VAL A 329 1.34 14.92 -13.54
CA VAL A 329 1.26 14.17 -14.80
C VAL A 329 1.92 14.94 -15.95
N LEU A 330 1.59 16.22 -16.10
CA LEU A 330 1.99 17.05 -17.24
C LEU A 330 3.48 17.43 -17.22
N HIS A 331 4.02 17.79 -16.05
CA HIS A 331 5.38 18.34 -15.89
C HIS A 331 6.33 17.36 -15.17
N SER A 332 6.14 16.06 -15.39
CA SER A 332 7.01 15.01 -14.87
C SER A 332 7.42 14.02 -15.97
N LYS A 333 8.44 13.21 -15.71
CA LYS A 333 8.74 12.00 -16.49
C LYS A 333 8.16 10.73 -15.83
N ILE A 334 7.35 10.89 -14.79
CA ILE A 334 6.81 9.78 -13.99
C ILE A 334 5.70 9.08 -14.79
N SER A 335 5.84 7.77 -14.96
CA SER A 335 4.77 6.94 -15.55
C SER A 335 3.72 6.60 -14.49
N PHE A 336 2.45 6.84 -14.83
CA PHE A 336 1.27 6.34 -14.10
C PHE A 336 0.58 5.21 -14.87
N ASP A 337 1.33 4.56 -15.76
CA ASP A 337 0.80 3.50 -16.60
C ASP A 337 0.82 2.16 -15.90
N VAL A 338 -0.22 1.87 -15.15
CA VAL A 338 -0.22 0.67 -14.30
C VAL A 338 -0.39 -0.63 -15.08
N SER A 339 -0.81 -0.55 -16.35
CA SER A 339 -0.81 -1.70 -17.27
C SER A 339 0.57 -2.07 -17.80
N ASP A 340 1.58 -1.21 -17.61
CA ASP A 340 2.99 -1.49 -17.85
C ASP A 340 3.80 -1.27 -16.56
N MET A 341 3.95 -2.33 -15.78
CA MET A 341 4.63 -2.26 -14.49
C MET A 341 6.14 -2.00 -14.63
N SER A 342 6.73 -2.26 -15.80
CA SER A 342 8.15 -1.99 -16.03
C SER A 342 8.45 -0.48 -16.09
N GLY A 343 7.45 0.33 -16.46
CA GLY A 343 7.54 1.78 -16.43
C GLY A 343 7.29 2.40 -15.05
N LEU A 344 6.81 1.64 -14.05
CA LEU A 344 6.54 2.15 -12.71
C LEU A 344 7.85 2.27 -11.93
N SER A 345 8.14 3.46 -11.42
CA SER A 345 9.34 3.75 -10.63
C SER A 345 9.00 4.06 -9.18
N GLU A 346 10.02 4.14 -8.33
CA GLU A 346 9.90 4.66 -6.96
C GLU A 346 9.24 6.05 -6.91
N TYR A 347 9.46 6.89 -7.93
CA TYR A 347 8.82 8.19 -8.07
C TYR A 347 7.31 8.09 -8.29
N THR A 348 6.83 7.04 -8.97
CA THR A 348 5.39 6.77 -9.10
C THR A 348 4.75 6.51 -7.75
N LEU A 349 5.44 5.74 -6.89
CA LEU A 349 5.01 5.48 -5.51
C LEU A 349 5.00 6.78 -4.69
N ILE A 350 6.09 7.56 -4.71
CA ILE A 350 6.19 8.83 -3.98
C ILE A 350 5.12 9.82 -4.41
N ALA A 351 4.84 9.92 -5.71
CA ALA A 351 3.78 10.76 -6.23
C ALA A 351 2.39 10.28 -5.75
N ALA A 352 2.11 8.98 -5.78
CA ALA A 352 0.86 8.41 -5.27
C ALA A 352 0.69 8.66 -3.76
N ILE A 353 1.76 8.53 -2.94
CA ILE A 353 1.75 8.87 -1.51
C ILE A 353 1.44 10.36 -1.33
N SER A 354 2.12 11.23 -2.09
CA SER A 354 1.93 12.68 -2.00
C SER A 354 0.49 13.08 -2.34
N ILE A 355 -0.08 12.50 -3.40
CA ILE A 355 -1.49 12.68 -3.78
C ILE A 355 -2.41 12.23 -2.63
N ALA A 356 -2.18 11.05 -2.04
CA ALA A 356 -2.97 10.55 -0.92
C ALA A 356 -2.94 11.50 0.30
N ILE A 357 -1.75 12.02 0.63
CA ILE A 357 -1.55 12.97 1.72
C ILE A 357 -2.26 14.30 1.43
N LEU A 358 -2.16 14.83 0.21
CA LEU A 358 -2.82 16.07 -0.18
C LEU A 358 -4.36 15.95 -0.15
N LEU A 359 -4.90 14.84 -0.66
CA LEU A 359 -6.35 14.55 -0.60
C LEU A 359 -6.82 14.42 0.86
N ALA A 360 -6.07 13.70 1.70
CA ALA A 360 -6.36 13.61 3.13
C ALA A 360 -6.30 14.98 3.81
N SER A 361 -5.32 15.82 3.48
CA SER A 361 -5.20 17.19 3.99
C SER A 361 -6.41 18.05 3.62
N TYR A 362 -6.83 17.98 2.36
CA TYR A 362 -8.03 18.65 1.88
C TYR A 362 -9.30 18.19 2.62
N THR A 363 -9.45 16.89 2.91
CA THR A 363 -10.58 16.41 3.74
C THR A 363 -10.56 16.97 5.15
N LEU A 364 -9.39 16.98 5.79
CA LEU A 364 -9.26 17.48 7.15
C LEU A 364 -9.61 18.97 7.21
N LEU A 365 -9.19 19.76 6.22
CA LEU A 365 -9.58 21.15 6.07
C LEU A 365 -11.10 21.28 5.83
N ALA A 366 -11.67 20.50 4.91
CA ALA A 366 -13.11 20.48 4.65
C ALA A 366 -13.91 20.24 5.94
N PHE A 367 -13.51 19.25 6.73
CA PHE A 367 -14.16 18.95 8.00
C PHE A 367 -13.88 19.97 9.09
N ALA A 368 -12.70 20.59 9.10
CA ALA A 368 -12.42 21.69 10.01
C ALA A 368 -13.37 22.86 9.76
N LEU A 369 -13.69 23.12 8.50
CA LEU A 369 -14.55 24.24 8.10
C LEU A 369 -16.04 23.91 8.23
N ALA A 370 -16.44 22.66 7.93
CA ALA A 370 -17.82 22.19 8.08
C ALA A 370 -18.19 21.79 9.53
N GLY A 371 -17.20 21.59 10.41
CA GLY A 371 -17.39 21.15 11.80
C GLY A 371 -18.39 21.95 12.64
N PRO A 372 -18.49 23.30 12.52
CA PRO A 372 -19.53 24.08 13.18
C PRO A 372 -20.97 23.75 12.72
N LEU A 373 -21.12 23.20 11.50
CA LEU A 373 -22.41 22.81 10.90
C LEU A 373 -22.71 21.32 11.15
N ILE A 374 -21.67 20.48 11.20
CA ILE A 374 -21.78 19.03 11.30
C ILE A 374 -21.35 18.57 12.70
N LYS A 375 -22.32 18.45 13.63
CA LYS A 375 -22.07 18.02 15.02
C LYS A 375 -21.73 16.52 15.17
N GLN A 376 -21.95 15.71 14.15
CA GLN A 376 -21.72 14.26 14.20
C GLN A 376 -20.31 13.85 13.76
N ARG A 377 -19.76 12.79 14.38
CA ARG A 377 -18.55 12.13 13.89
C ARG A 377 -18.88 11.37 12.61
N LEU A 378 -17.96 11.39 11.64
CA LEU A 378 -18.08 10.56 10.45
C LEU A 378 -18.12 9.09 10.83
N SER A 379 -19.09 8.37 10.26
CA SER A 379 -19.11 6.91 10.32
C SER A 379 -17.98 6.34 9.45
N TYR A 380 -17.54 5.11 9.73
CA TYR A 380 -16.57 4.42 8.87
C TYR A 380 -17.07 4.29 7.42
N GLY A 381 -18.38 4.18 7.20
CA GLY A 381 -18.98 4.15 5.87
C GLY A 381 -18.84 5.48 5.12
N GLN A 382 -18.99 6.61 5.81
CA GLN A 382 -18.78 7.94 5.20
C GLN A 382 -17.30 8.15 4.84
N LEU A 383 -16.38 7.69 5.69
CA LEU A 383 -14.94 7.74 5.38
C LEU A 383 -14.57 6.87 4.17
N ALA A 384 -15.16 5.67 4.06
CA ALA A 384 -14.97 4.80 2.90
C ALA A 384 -15.54 5.42 1.61
N PHE A 385 -16.70 6.09 1.69
CA PHE A 385 -17.26 6.82 0.54
C PHE A 385 -16.37 7.98 0.08
N ILE A 386 -15.79 8.73 1.02
CA ILE A 386 -14.86 9.81 0.72
C ILE A 386 -13.60 9.27 0.04
N LEU A 387 -13.06 8.15 0.54
CA LEU A 387 -11.91 7.48 -0.06
C LEU A 387 -12.22 7.01 -1.49
N LEU A 388 -13.40 6.41 -1.71
CA LEU A 388 -13.87 6.03 -3.03
C LEU A 388 -13.97 7.23 -3.97
N PHE A 389 -14.58 8.33 -3.52
CA PHE A 389 -14.71 9.56 -4.31
C PHE A 389 -13.33 10.10 -4.73
N PHE A 390 -12.36 10.14 -3.83
CA PHE A 390 -11.02 10.60 -4.18
C PHE A 390 -10.25 9.65 -5.08
N ALA A 391 -10.41 8.35 -4.92
CA ALA A 391 -9.83 7.38 -5.85
C ALA A 391 -10.37 7.59 -7.27
N VAL A 392 -11.69 7.80 -7.41
CA VAL A 392 -12.33 8.13 -8.71
C VAL A 392 -11.85 9.48 -9.25
N TYR A 393 -11.80 10.51 -8.40
CA TYR A 393 -11.34 11.83 -8.82
C TYR A 393 -9.88 11.81 -9.29
N ALA A 394 -8.98 11.18 -8.52
CA ALA A 394 -7.57 11.07 -8.86
C ALA A 394 -7.38 10.24 -10.14
N SER A 395 -8.10 9.12 -10.31
CA SER A 395 -8.00 8.31 -11.52
C SER A 395 -8.47 9.06 -12.76
N LEU A 396 -9.61 9.77 -12.69
CA LEU A 396 -10.09 10.60 -13.80
C LEU A 396 -9.12 11.74 -14.11
N SER A 397 -8.64 12.45 -13.09
CA SER A 397 -7.69 13.56 -13.27
C SER A 397 -6.39 13.08 -13.92
N ILE A 398 -5.82 11.97 -13.45
CA ILE A 398 -4.59 11.40 -14.02
C ILE A 398 -4.85 10.90 -15.44
N PHE A 399 -5.95 10.18 -15.68
CA PHE A 399 -6.30 9.65 -17.00
C PHE A 399 -6.44 10.75 -18.06
N PHE A 400 -7.22 11.80 -17.77
CA PHE A 400 -7.43 12.90 -18.72
C PHE A 400 -6.14 13.71 -18.96
N ASN A 401 -5.34 13.95 -17.93
CA ASN A 401 -4.06 14.64 -18.10
C ASN A 401 -3.04 13.78 -18.84
N LYS A 402 -3.05 12.45 -18.66
CA LYS A 402 -2.22 11.50 -19.41
C LYS A 402 -2.59 11.53 -20.89
N GLU A 403 -3.88 11.44 -21.22
CA GLU A 403 -4.39 11.58 -22.59
C GLU A 403 -4.00 12.93 -23.21
N ARG A 404 -4.09 14.03 -22.44
CA ARG A 404 -3.67 15.35 -22.90
C ARG A 404 -2.17 15.40 -23.21
N LYS A 405 -1.33 14.92 -22.30
CA LYS A 405 0.12 14.85 -22.47
C LYS A 405 0.52 14.02 -23.68
N GLU A 406 -0.16 12.88 -23.84
CA GLU A 406 0.09 11.96 -24.94
C GLU A 406 -0.25 12.57 -26.29
N ARG A 407 -1.39 13.26 -26.41
CA ARG A 407 -1.75 13.99 -27.64
C ARG A 407 -0.70 15.03 -28.02
N GLU A 408 -0.19 15.79 -27.05
CA GLU A 408 0.89 16.76 -27.31
C GLU A 408 2.20 16.06 -27.71
N ALA A 409 2.56 14.97 -27.05
CA ALA A 409 3.73 14.17 -27.43
C ALA A 409 3.61 13.64 -28.88
N ARG A 410 2.42 13.22 -29.29
CA ARG A 410 2.14 12.73 -30.65
C ARG A 410 2.24 13.83 -31.70
N LYS A 411 1.81 15.07 -31.38
CA LYS A 411 2.02 16.24 -32.24
C LYS A 411 3.51 16.51 -32.46
N VAL A 412 4.29 16.50 -31.38
CA VAL A 412 5.75 16.69 -31.44
C VAL A 412 6.41 15.58 -32.24
N LEU A 413 5.97 14.32 -32.10
CA LEU A 413 6.51 13.20 -32.86
C LEU A 413 6.19 13.32 -34.36
N ALA A 414 4.99 13.75 -34.73
CA ALA A 414 4.64 14.01 -36.12
C ALA A 414 5.47 15.16 -36.73
N GLN A 415 5.72 16.22 -35.95
CA GLN A 415 6.61 17.32 -36.37
C GLN A 415 8.07 16.87 -36.51
N LYS A 416 8.56 16.00 -35.61
CA LYS A 416 9.89 15.39 -35.75
C LYS A 416 10.00 14.53 -37.00
N ALA A 417 8.96 13.76 -37.31
CA ALA A 417 8.90 12.93 -38.52
C ALA A 417 8.82 13.75 -39.82
N ASP A 418 8.30 14.98 -39.75
CA ASP A 418 8.31 15.93 -40.88
C ASP A 418 9.71 16.42 -41.21
N ILE A 419 10.49 16.76 -40.17
CA ILE A 419 11.86 17.25 -40.30
C ILE A 419 12.70 16.32 -41.18
N GLY A 420 12.44 15.00 -41.18
CA GLY A 420 12.96 14.03 -42.17
C GLY A 420 14.49 13.88 -42.19
N GLN A 421 15.18 14.66 -41.38
CA GLN A 421 16.62 14.73 -41.19
C GLN A 421 16.96 14.01 -39.89
N ASP A 422 17.86 13.04 -40.00
CA ASP A 422 18.44 12.32 -38.88
C ASP A 422 19.68 13.09 -38.43
N PHE A 423 19.48 14.04 -37.52
CA PHE A 423 20.55 14.92 -37.02
C PHE A 423 21.72 14.15 -36.39
N ILE A 424 21.46 12.96 -35.84
CA ILE A 424 22.50 12.09 -35.30
C ILE A 424 23.31 11.52 -36.46
N ALA A 425 22.66 10.99 -37.49
CA ALA A 425 23.34 10.57 -38.71
C ALA A 425 24.09 11.72 -39.38
N GLU A 426 23.50 12.91 -39.50
CA GLU A 426 24.16 14.09 -40.09
C GLU A 426 25.46 14.43 -39.34
N HIS A 427 25.43 14.41 -38.01
CA HIS A 427 26.61 14.64 -37.19
C HIS A 427 27.69 13.57 -37.42
N LEU A 428 27.32 12.30 -37.31
CA LEU A 428 28.23 11.16 -37.46
C LEU A 428 28.80 11.07 -38.88
N LEU A 429 27.96 11.26 -39.91
CA LEU A 429 28.39 11.30 -41.31
C LEU A 429 29.37 12.46 -41.52
N SER A 430 29.12 13.64 -40.95
CA SER A 430 30.02 14.78 -41.07
C SER A 430 31.39 14.55 -40.39
N GLU A 431 31.43 13.74 -39.34
CA GLU A 431 32.68 13.29 -38.71
C GLU A 431 33.43 12.30 -39.59
N ILE A 432 32.74 11.27 -40.08
CA ILE A 432 33.32 10.25 -40.96
C ILE A 432 33.85 10.84 -42.26
N LEU A 433 33.14 11.77 -42.88
CA LEU A 433 33.60 12.42 -44.10
C LEU A 433 34.96 13.12 -43.91
N ARG A 434 35.23 13.65 -42.70
CA ARG A 434 36.54 14.22 -42.34
C ARG A 434 37.60 13.15 -42.16
N GLU A 435 37.26 11.97 -41.66
CA GLU A 435 38.16 10.82 -41.56
C GLU A 435 38.50 10.24 -42.93
N ILE A 436 37.49 10.02 -43.79
CA ILE A 436 37.67 9.55 -45.17
C ILE A 436 38.58 10.48 -45.95
N ARG A 437 38.45 11.81 -45.77
CA ARG A 437 39.35 12.80 -46.42
C ARG A 437 40.81 12.65 -45.98
N ARG A 438 41.08 12.10 -44.79
CA ARG A 438 42.43 11.88 -44.23
C ARG A 438 42.97 10.47 -44.48
N ASP A 439 42.16 9.53 -44.98
CA ASP A 439 42.57 8.16 -45.24
C ASP A 439 43.47 8.04 -46.48
N SER A 440 44.77 8.13 -46.24
CA SER A 440 45.79 7.97 -47.28
C SER A 440 45.74 6.61 -47.98
N LEU A 441 45.28 5.55 -47.32
CA LEU A 441 45.24 4.20 -47.89
C LEU A 441 44.09 4.08 -48.89
N LEU A 442 42.89 4.56 -48.54
CA LEU A 442 41.75 4.67 -49.46
C LEU A 442 42.11 5.47 -50.71
N TRP A 443 42.64 6.69 -50.54
CA TRP A 443 42.97 7.55 -51.68
C TRP A 443 44.09 6.97 -52.57
N ASN A 444 45.07 6.27 -51.98
CA ASN A 444 46.11 5.59 -52.75
C ASN A 444 45.57 4.37 -53.52
N SER A 445 44.66 3.61 -52.94
CA SER A 445 44.03 2.45 -53.59
C SER A 445 43.10 2.87 -54.72
N ILE A 446 42.36 3.97 -54.56
CA ILE A 446 41.57 4.59 -55.64
C ILE A 446 42.51 5.07 -56.77
N ARG A 447 43.64 5.70 -56.44
CA ARG A 447 44.64 6.15 -57.43
C ARG A 447 45.23 4.98 -58.22
N MET A 448 45.60 3.89 -57.55
CA MET A 448 46.19 2.71 -58.19
C MET A 448 45.14 1.81 -58.88
N ARG A 449 43.86 2.17 -58.82
CA ARG A 449 42.73 1.36 -59.32
C ARG A 449 42.74 -0.06 -58.75
N SER A 450 43.19 -0.18 -57.51
CA SER A 450 43.32 -1.48 -56.83
C SER A 450 41.99 -1.98 -56.27
N PHE A 451 41.01 -1.09 -56.10
CA PHE A 451 39.65 -1.44 -55.72
C PHE A 451 38.73 -1.54 -56.94
N GLY A 452 38.01 -2.65 -57.07
CA GLY A 452 36.78 -2.70 -57.86
C GLY A 452 35.62 -1.97 -57.15
N PRO A 453 34.48 -1.72 -57.83
CA PRO A 453 33.34 -1.00 -57.26
C PRO A 453 32.79 -1.66 -55.98
N ASP A 454 32.65 -2.99 -55.97
CA ASP A 454 32.20 -3.73 -54.78
C ASP A 454 33.24 -3.69 -53.65
N GLN A 455 34.53 -3.73 -53.98
CA GLN A 455 35.61 -3.66 -52.97
C GLN A 455 35.71 -2.28 -52.33
N LEU A 456 35.47 -1.21 -53.09
CA LEU A 456 35.41 0.15 -52.57
C LEU A 456 34.25 0.29 -51.58
N VAL A 457 33.06 -0.18 -51.96
CA VAL A 457 31.88 -0.14 -51.09
C VAL A 457 32.07 -1.03 -49.85
N SER A 458 32.66 -2.21 -49.99
CA SER A 458 32.99 -3.07 -48.84
C SER A 458 34.01 -2.42 -47.90
N TYR A 459 35.06 -1.77 -48.44
CA TYR A 459 36.03 -1.04 -47.64
C TYR A 459 35.37 0.11 -46.87
N LEU A 460 34.50 0.89 -47.52
CA LEU A 460 33.77 1.99 -46.88
C LEU A 460 32.82 1.48 -45.79
N ASN A 461 32.08 0.39 -46.05
CA ASN A 461 31.18 -0.22 -45.06
C ASN A 461 31.93 -0.76 -43.84
N ALA A 462 33.06 -1.46 -44.06
CA ALA A 462 33.84 -2.05 -42.98
C ALA A 462 34.49 -0.97 -42.08
N ASN A 463 35.09 0.06 -42.69
CA ASN A 463 35.89 1.02 -41.95
C ASN A 463 35.10 2.22 -41.41
N TYR A 464 33.99 2.61 -42.07
CA TYR A 464 33.30 3.86 -41.76
C TYR A 464 31.82 3.67 -41.45
N PHE A 465 31.07 2.96 -42.29
CA PHE A 465 29.61 2.91 -42.15
C PHE A 465 29.11 1.77 -41.26
N SER A 466 29.44 1.88 -39.98
CA SER A 466 29.18 0.84 -38.98
C SER A 466 28.53 1.43 -37.72
N GLY A 467 27.98 0.60 -36.82
CA GLY A 467 27.23 1.10 -35.65
C GLY A 467 25.92 1.80 -36.04
N TYR A 468 25.65 3.01 -35.53
CA TYR A 468 24.44 3.78 -35.88
C TYR A 468 24.25 3.90 -37.40
N LEU A 469 25.34 4.10 -38.15
CA LEU A 469 25.31 4.34 -39.59
C LEU A 469 25.14 3.08 -40.44
N SER A 470 25.14 1.89 -39.85
CA SER A 470 24.77 0.64 -40.55
C SER A 470 23.32 0.68 -41.06
N ARG A 471 22.50 1.59 -40.53
CA ARG A 471 21.16 1.89 -41.02
C ARG A 471 21.15 2.53 -42.40
N TYR A 472 22.31 2.93 -42.94
CA TYR A 472 22.43 3.48 -44.30
C TYR A 472 23.08 2.45 -45.24
N GLU A 473 22.60 2.45 -46.47
CA GLU A 473 23.18 1.75 -47.60
C GLU A 473 23.96 2.77 -48.42
N ILE A 474 25.25 2.52 -48.62
CA ILE A 474 26.12 3.43 -49.35
C ILE A 474 26.36 2.89 -50.75
N ASN A 475 26.15 3.76 -51.71
CA ASN A 475 26.65 3.62 -53.06
C ASN A 475 27.75 4.66 -53.25
N ALA A 476 28.96 4.21 -53.60
CA ALA A 476 30.11 5.06 -53.79
C ALA A 476 30.60 4.96 -55.24
N ASN A 477 30.77 6.12 -55.88
CA ASN A 477 31.27 6.23 -57.24
C ASN A 477 32.43 7.21 -57.30
N VAL A 478 33.42 6.90 -58.14
CA VAL A 478 34.62 7.72 -58.28
C VAL A 478 34.69 8.28 -59.69
N PHE A 479 34.86 9.60 -59.79
CA PHE A 479 34.85 10.32 -61.05
C PHE A 479 36.20 10.97 -61.34
N ASP A 480 36.60 10.95 -62.60
CA ASP A 480 37.75 11.69 -63.10
C ASP A 480 37.45 13.19 -63.28
N SER A 481 38.47 13.97 -63.65
CA SER A 481 38.37 15.40 -63.90
C SER A 481 37.40 15.78 -65.03
N SER A 482 37.08 14.82 -65.92
CA SER A 482 36.11 14.97 -67.01
C SER A 482 34.68 14.55 -66.61
N GLY A 483 34.48 14.12 -65.36
CA GLY A 483 33.19 13.73 -64.81
C GLY A 483 32.74 12.31 -65.19
N ARG A 484 33.63 11.49 -65.75
CA ARG A 484 33.35 10.09 -66.11
C ARG A 484 33.64 9.15 -64.94
N ASN A 485 32.77 8.16 -64.74
CA ASN A 485 32.96 7.16 -63.69
C ASN A 485 34.18 6.27 -64.03
N LEU A 486 35.12 6.16 -63.09
CA LEU A 486 36.36 5.39 -63.24
C LEU A 486 36.12 3.88 -63.20
N TYR A 487 35.01 3.44 -62.62
CA TYR A 487 34.60 2.05 -62.54
C TYR A 487 33.31 1.91 -63.36
N ASN A 488 33.39 1.29 -64.54
CA ASN A 488 32.26 1.09 -65.48
C ASN A 488 31.07 0.25 -64.94
N GLY A 489 31.01 0.01 -63.62
CA GLY A 489 29.98 -0.77 -62.95
C GLY A 489 29.20 0.12 -61.98
N VAL A 490 27.87 0.09 -62.15
CA VAL A 490 26.82 0.71 -61.33
C VAL A 490 26.45 2.14 -61.74
N TYR A 491 25.23 2.26 -62.29
CA TYR A 491 24.53 3.51 -62.59
C TYR A 491 24.54 4.44 -61.35
N PRO A 492 24.70 5.77 -61.50
CA PRO A 492 24.76 6.56 -62.73
C PRO A 492 26.18 6.83 -63.24
N GLY A 493 26.36 6.88 -64.57
CA GLY A 493 27.67 6.95 -65.24
C GLY A 493 28.34 8.33 -65.34
N SER A 494 27.76 9.39 -64.77
CA SER A 494 28.31 10.76 -64.84
C SER A 494 28.08 11.52 -63.54
N ILE A 495 29.06 12.34 -63.15
CA ILE A 495 28.96 13.23 -61.99
C ILE A 495 27.86 14.29 -62.15
N THR A 496 27.46 14.61 -63.39
CA THR A 496 26.39 15.58 -63.68
C THR A 496 25.08 15.18 -63.03
N TYR A 497 24.75 13.89 -62.99
CA TYR A 497 23.53 13.40 -62.31
C TYR A 497 23.50 13.80 -60.83
N TYR A 498 24.62 13.63 -60.12
CA TYR A 498 24.70 13.96 -58.69
C TYR A 498 24.67 15.48 -58.46
N ASN A 499 25.33 16.26 -59.32
CA ASN A 499 25.28 17.72 -59.25
C ASN A 499 23.86 18.25 -59.51
N ASP A 500 23.14 17.67 -60.46
CA ASP A 500 21.73 18.01 -60.74
C ASP A 500 20.85 17.61 -59.56
N LEU A 501 21.05 16.43 -58.97
CA LEU A 501 20.32 15.97 -57.78
C LEU A 501 20.53 16.89 -56.58
N ILE A 502 21.79 17.30 -56.32
CA ILE A 502 22.17 18.23 -55.24
C ILE A 502 21.57 19.62 -55.47
N SER A 503 21.63 20.14 -56.69
CA SER A 503 21.15 21.51 -56.98
C SER A 503 19.63 21.63 -57.04
N THR A 504 18.93 20.58 -57.47
CA THR A 504 17.46 20.59 -57.60
C THR A 504 16.72 20.16 -56.34
N ARG A 505 17.29 19.22 -55.56
CA ARG A 505 16.62 18.59 -54.40
C ARG A 505 17.46 18.62 -53.11
N GLY A 506 18.67 19.18 -53.15
CA GLY A 506 19.61 19.16 -52.05
C GLY A 506 19.46 20.34 -51.10
N LYS A 507 19.51 20.04 -49.80
CA LYS A 507 19.65 20.99 -48.70
C LYS A 507 21.01 20.75 -48.03
N ALA A 508 21.87 21.76 -48.06
CA ALA A 508 23.19 21.67 -47.46
C ALA A 508 23.09 21.51 -45.93
N VAL A 509 23.86 20.58 -45.36
CA VAL A 509 24.03 20.43 -43.93
C VAL A 509 25.09 21.43 -43.46
N GLN A 510 24.84 22.15 -42.37
CA GLN A 510 25.74 23.21 -41.92
C GLN A 510 27.11 22.64 -41.52
N ASN A 511 28.18 23.27 -42.00
CA ASN A 511 29.58 22.92 -41.70
C ASN A 511 30.01 21.50 -42.11
N SER A 512 29.44 20.94 -43.18
CA SER A 512 29.88 19.64 -43.71
C SER A 512 29.78 19.53 -45.23
N ASP A 513 30.48 18.54 -45.80
CA ASP A 513 30.40 18.17 -47.23
C ASP A 513 29.17 17.28 -47.52
N LEU A 514 28.14 17.37 -46.66
CA LEU A 514 26.94 16.54 -46.70
C LEU A 514 25.76 17.37 -47.21
N THR A 515 25.04 16.82 -48.18
CA THR A 515 23.79 17.39 -48.69
C THR A 515 22.67 16.40 -48.41
N TYR A 516 21.65 16.84 -47.68
CA TYR A 516 20.42 16.07 -47.54
C TYR A 516 19.59 16.22 -48.81
N ILE A 517 19.24 15.10 -49.44
CA ILE A 517 18.37 15.09 -50.62
C ILE A 517 16.93 14.86 -50.14
N GLN A 518 16.05 15.83 -50.40
CA GLN A 518 14.63 15.61 -50.22
C GLN A 518 14.17 14.56 -51.24
N SER A 519 13.87 13.37 -50.75
CA SER A 519 13.45 12.24 -51.56
C SER A 519 11.97 11.93 -51.36
N ASP A 520 11.25 11.74 -52.46
CA ASP A 520 9.82 11.43 -52.47
C ASP A 520 9.54 9.97 -52.03
N ASN A 521 10.58 9.13 -51.98
CA ASN A 521 10.50 7.70 -51.61
C ASN A 521 10.66 7.43 -50.11
N GLY A 522 10.75 8.48 -49.28
CA GLY A 522 10.77 8.40 -47.81
C GLY A 522 12.01 7.77 -47.20
N ARG A 523 12.98 7.36 -48.03
CA ARG A 523 14.33 7.08 -47.56
C ARG A 523 15.02 8.42 -47.28
N GLN A 524 15.71 8.50 -46.15
CA GLN A 524 16.62 9.59 -45.91
C GLN A 524 17.85 9.37 -46.79
N THR A 525 18.05 10.28 -47.74
CA THR A 525 19.17 10.21 -48.66
C THR A 525 20.11 11.35 -48.37
N TYR A 526 21.35 11.03 -48.04
CA TYR A 526 22.43 11.99 -47.99
C TYR A 526 23.37 11.76 -49.17
N VAL A 527 23.84 12.84 -49.77
CA VAL A 527 24.87 12.80 -50.80
C VAL A 527 26.05 13.60 -50.31
N SER A 528 27.24 13.04 -50.43
CA SER A 528 28.49 13.74 -50.18
C SER A 528 29.39 13.66 -51.40
N ARG A 529 30.12 14.74 -51.64
CA ARG A 529 31.17 14.83 -52.65
C ARG A 529 32.47 15.22 -51.97
N LEU A 530 33.47 14.36 -52.08
CA LEU A 530 34.82 14.59 -51.58
C LEU A 530 35.77 14.71 -52.77
N ASP A 531 36.30 15.91 -52.95
CA ASP A 531 37.32 16.18 -53.97
C ASP A 531 38.71 16.04 -53.33
N PHE A 532 39.58 15.26 -53.97
CA PHE A 532 40.95 15.06 -53.54
C PHE A 532 41.93 15.65 -54.56
N GLU A 533 42.67 16.67 -54.12
CA GLU A 533 43.70 17.32 -54.93
C GLU A 533 45.08 16.78 -54.58
N TYR A 534 45.77 16.23 -55.58
CA TYR A 534 47.14 15.75 -55.43
C TYR A 534 48.13 16.91 -55.57
N LYS A 535 49.12 17.01 -54.67
CA LYS A 535 50.22 18.00 -54.79
C LYS A 535 51.13 17.82 -56.01
N ASN A 536 50.92 16.80 -56.86
CA ASN A 536 51.80 16.48 -58.01
C ASN A 536 51.13 15.62 -59.13
N ALA A 537 49.80 15.60 -59.26
CA ALA A 537 49.12 14.86 -60.34
C ALA A 537 48.21 15.81 -61.14
N GLN A 538 48.14 15.62 -62.47
CA GLN A 538 47.45 16.55 -63.38
C GLN A 538 45.92 16.48 -63.36
N GLU A 539 45.30 15.54 -62.64
CA GLU A 539 43.83 15.41 -62.64
C GLU A 539 43.28 15.13 -61.24
N PRO A 540 42.39 15.99 -60.69
CA PRO A 540 41.69 15.73 -59.43
C PRO A 540 40.65 14.63 -59.61
N VAL A 541 40.40 13.87 -58.54
CA VAL A 541 39.44 12.77 -58.51
C VAL A 541 38.38 13.07 -57.46
N SER A 542 37.12 12.84 -57.81
CA SER A 542 35.97 13.08 -56.93
C SER A 542 35.35 11.77 -56.50
N LEU A 543 35.26 11.53 -55.19
CA LEU A 543 34.48 10.45 -54.60
C LEU A 543 33.09 10.99 -54.26
N VAL A 544 32.05 10.45 -54.89
CA VAL A 544 30.66 10.77 -54.57
C VAL A 544 30.03 9.58 -53.87
N MET A 545 29.51 9.82 -52.67
CA MET A 545 28.83 8.82 -51.86
C MET A 545 27.35 9.20 -51.74
N MET A 546 26.47 8.28 -52.08
CA MET A 546 25.05 8.36 -51.82
C MET A 546 24.70 7.37 -50.71
N MET A 547 24.15 7.90 -49.63
CA MET A 547 23.85 7.17 -48.39
C MET A 547 22.34 7.17 -48.21
N ASN A 548 21.71 6.04 -48.51
CA ASN A 548 20.27 5.88 -48.44
C ASN A 548 19.91 5.09 -47.19
N SER A 549 19.04 5.60 -46.31
CA SER A 549 18.56 4.81 -45.17
C SER A 549 17.98 3.47 -45.66
N ARG A 550 18.37 2.35 -45.07
CA ARG A 550 17.91 1.00 -45.43
C ARG A 550 16.42 0.87 -45.11
N PHE A 551 15.71 0.12 -45.95
CA PHE A 551 14.38 -0.38 -45.59
C PHE A 551 14.59 -1.50 -44.57
N PHE A 552 14.04 -1.33 -43.36
CA PHE A 552 13.93 -2.38 -42.36
C PHE A 552 15.26 -2.95 -41.81
N ARG A 553 15.61 -2.53 -40.60
CA ARG A 553 15.82 -3.50 -39.53
C ARG A 553 14.83 -3.16 -38.42
N SER A 554 13.94 -4.09 -38.06
CA SER A 554 13.52 -4.19 -36.66
C SER A 554 14.79 -4.43 -35.86
N ASP A 555 14.97 -3.75 -34.72
CA ASP A 555 16.15 -3.80 -33.84
C ASP A 555 16.71 -5.23 -33.62
N ILE A 556 17.47 -5.74 -34.59
CA ILE A 556 18.12 -7.05 -34.56
C ILE A 556 19.59 -6.78 -34.81
N GLY A 557 20.36 -7.09 -33.77
CA GLY A 557 21.75 -6.71 -33.60
C GLY A 557 21.94 -5.76 -32.42
N PHE A 558 23.13 -5.16 -32.37
CA PHE A 558 23.60 -4.35 -31.24
C PHE A 558 23.72 -2.85 -31.56
N PRO A 559 22.76 -2.19 -32.23
CA PRO A 559 22.94 -0.78 -32.61
C PRO A 559 23.16 0.11 -31.38
N GLU A 560 22.57 -0.24 -30.23
CA GLU A 560 22.71 0.48 -28.97
C GLU A 560 24.10 0.34 -28.33
N LEU A 561 24.84 -0.74 -28.61
CA LEU A 561 26.22 -0.90 -28.10
C LEU A 561 27.22 0.02 -28.82
N PHE A 562 26.89 0.49 -30.02
CA PHE A 562 27.80 1.27 -30.87
C PHE A 562 27.43 2.77 -30.93
N VAL A 563 26.59 3.26 -30.00
CA VAL A 563 26.16 4.66 -29.92
C VAL A 563 26.58 5.22 -28.58
N SER A 564 27.41 6.26 -28.58
CA SER A 564 27.87 6.91 -27.35
C SER A 564 26.99 8.12 -26.98
N GLY A 565 26.73 8.33 -25.68
CA GLY A 565 26.05 9.54 -25.16
C GLY A 565 24.49 9.51 -25.16
N PRO A 566 23.83 10.62 -24.75
CA PRO A 566 22.37 10.70 -24.55
C PRO A 566 21.54 10.52 -25.84
N ALA A 567 22.20 10.47 -27.00
CA ALA A 567 21.59 10.10 -28.26
C ALA A 567 21.11 8.63 -28.28
N GLY A 568 21.70 7.75 -27.45
CA GLY A 568 21.23 6.37 -27.26
C GLY A 568 19.95 6.25 -26.43
N GLU A 569 19.54 7.30 -25.71
CA GLU A 569 18.27 7.35 -24.97
C GLU A 569 17.10 7.89 -25.83
N LEU A 570 17.37 8.29 -27.08
CA LEU A 570 16.37 8.85 -28.00
C LEU A 570 15.65 7.80 -28.85
N ASN A 571 15.56 6.55 -28.40
CA ASN A 571 14.80 5.53 -29.12
C ASN A 571 13.28 5.78 -28.98
N GLU A 572 12.64 5.86 -30.14
CA GLU A 572 11.22 6.15 -30.31
C GLU A 572 10.34 5.07 -29.67
N PRO A 573 9.17 5.42 -29.11
CA PRO A 573 8.41 4.49 -28.29
C PRO A 573 7.78 3.41 -29.16
N GLY A 574 8.04 2.14 -28.85
CA GLY A 574 7.39 0.97 -29.48
C GLY A 574 5.86 0.90 -29.31
N GLU A 575 5.22 1.95 -28.77
CA GLU A 575 3.76 2.12 -28.70
C GLU A 575 3.15 2.84 -29.91
N TYR A 576 3.97 3.52 -30.73
CA TYR A 576 3.49 4.31 -31.86
C TYR A 576 3.71 3.60 -33.19
N SER A 577 2.73 3.75 -34.07
CA SER A 577 2.88 3.49 -35.49
C SER A 577 2.91 4.82 -36.23
N LEU A 578 3.67 4.90 -37.30
CA LEU A 578 3.80 6.11 -38.10
C LEU A 578 3.63 5.75 -39.57
N ALA A 579 2.98 6.62 -40.34
CA ALA A 579 2.99 6.58 -41.79
C ALA A 579 3.26 7.96 -42.37
N ARG A 580 3.89 7.98 -43.54
CA ARG A 580 4.13 9.18 -44.33
C ARG A 580 3.64 8.92 -45.74
N TYR A 581 2.81 9.83 -46.23
CA TYR A 581 2.25 9.85 -47.56
C TYR A 581 2.79 11.04 -48.33
N HIS A 582 3.15 10.83 -49.59
CA HIS A 582 3.53 11.89 -50.51
C HIS A 582 2.61 11.82 -51.73
N GLN A 583 2.00 12.94 -52.12
CA GLN A 583 1.01 13.02 -53.19
C GLN A 583 -0.12 11.98 -53.05
N GLY A 584 -0.47 11.63 -51.81
CA GLY A 584 -1.51 10.66 -51.48
C GLY A 584 -1.11 9.19 -51.54
N GLU A 585 0.13 8.86 -51.93
CA GLU A 585 0.67 7.49 -51.92
C GLU A 585 1.50 7.23 -50.65
N LEU A 586 1.39 6.03 -50.09
CA LEU A 586 2.14 5.62 -48.91
C LEU A 586 3.61 5.45 -49.28
N VAL A 587 4.44 6.24 -48.62
CA VAL A 587 5.88 6.26 -48.86
C VAL A 587 6.63 5.52 -47.76
N TYR A 588 6.20 5.69 -46.51
CA TYR A 588 6.86 5.13 -45.34
C TYR A 588 5.84 4.70 -44.30
N GLN A 589 6.08 3.58 -43.62
CA GLN A 589 5.35 3.19 -42.41
C GLN A 589 6.25 2.51 -41.38
N TYR A 590 5.90 2.64 -40.10
CA TYR A 590 6.57 2.06 -38.94
C TYR A 590 5.53 1.67 -37.87
N GLY A 591 5.86 0.70 -37.02
CA GLY A 591 5.03 0.23 -35.91
C GLY A 591 4.07 -0.92 -36.28
N SER A 592 3.14 -1.21 -35.37
CA SER A 592 2.24 -2.37 -35.46
C SER A 592 0.98 -2.15 -36.29
N PHE A 593 0.66 -0.91 -36.66
CA PHE A 593 -0.50 -0.58 -37.48
C PHE A 593 -0.18 -0.68 -38.98
N THR A 594 -1.05 -1.35 -39.74
CA THR A 594 -0.92 -1.49 -41.19
C THR A 594 -1.67 -0.38 -41.90
N TYR A 595 -0.96 0.47 -42.64
CA TYR A 595 -1.56 1.60 -43.34
C TYR A 595 -1.99 1.24 -44.77
N ALA A 596 -3.03 1.91 -45.26
CA ALA A 596 -3.47 1.77 -46.65
C ALA A 596 -2.43 2.37 -47.60
N ILE A 597 -2.30 1.81 -48.81
CA ILE A 597 -1.36 2.31 -49.83
C ILE A 597 -1.70 3.75 -50.26
N THR A 598 -2.96 4.17 -50.15
CA THR A 598 -3.39 5.54 -50.45
C THR A 598 -4.03 6.23 -49.25
N SER A 599 -3.78 7.53 -49.09
CA SER A 599 -4.32 8.32 -47.98
C SER A 599 -5.78 8.74 -48.17
N ALA A 600 -6.32 8.65 -49.38
CA ALA A 600 -7.64 9.20 -49.74
C ALA A 600 -8.77 8.71 -48.81
N ASN A 601 -8.77 7.42 -48.46
CA ASN A 601 -9.76 6.83 -47.55
C ASN A 601 -9.60 7.28 -46.09
N ILE A 602 -8.41 7.76 -45.71
CA ILE A 602 -8.10 8.23 -44.36
C ILE A 602 -8.38 9.73 -44.26
N GLU A 603 -8.00 10.52 -45.27
CA GLU A 603 -8.27 11.96 -45.37
C GLU A 603 -9.77 12.28 -45.49
N ALA A 604 -10.57 11.38 -46.08
CA ALA A 604 -12.03 11.54 -46.18
C ALA A 604 -12.77 11.37 -44.84
N ARG A 605 -12.09 10.91 -43.78
CA ARG A 605 -12.74 10.68 -42.48
C ARG A 605 -12.90 11.98 -41.70
N PRO A 606 -13.99 12.14 -40.92
CA PRO A 606 -14.15 13.31 -40.07
C PRO A 606 -13.02 13.38 -39.04
N LEU A 607 -12.39 14.56 -38.94
CA LEU A 607 -11.31 14.86 -38.01
C LEU A 607 -11.82 15.75 -36.87
N LYS A 608 -11.38 15.45 -35.65
CA LYS A 608 -11.54 16.33 -34.48
C LYS A 608 -10.17 16.67 -33.94
N ASP A 609 -9.76 17.94 -34.02
CA ASP A 609 -8.41 18.41 -33.67
C ASP A 609 -7.30 17.63 -34.39
N ASN A 610 -7.51 17.29 -35.66
CA ASN A 610 -6.66 16.41 -36.48
C ASN A 610 -6.53 14.96 -35.97
N PHE A 611 -7.37 14.53 -35.04
CA PHE A 611 -7.47 13.14 -34.63
C PHE A 611 -8.68 12.45 -35.27
N THR A 612 -8.51 11.16 -35.60
CA THR A 612 -9.59 10.25 -35.95
C THR A 612 -9.34 8.88 -35.30
N VAL A 613 -10.38 8.06 -35.21
CA VAL A 613 -10.30 6.72 -34.59
C VAL A 613 -10.91 5.71 -35.55
N PHE A 614 -10.14 4.67 -35.91
CA PHE A 614 -10.61 3.55 -36.70
C PHE A 614 -9.74 2.32 -36.47
N GLU A 615 -10.25 1.13 -36.80
CA GLU A 615 -9.50 -0.14 -36.68
C GLU A 615 -8.83 -0.35 -35.30
N ASN A 616 -9.46 0.15 -34.23
CA ASN A 616 -8.96 0.12 -32.85
C ASN A 616 -7.68 0.94 -32.59
N TYR A 617 -7.37 1.89 -33.47
CA TYR A 617 -6.28 2.85 -33.33
C TYR A 617 -6.80 4.30 -33.34
N SER A 618 -6.11 5.15 -32.59
CA SER A 618 -6.26 6.60 -32.65
C SER A 618 -5.15 7.15 -33.55
N HIS A 619 -5.54 7.89 -34.57
CA HIS A 619 -4.64 8.43 -35.59
C HIS A 619 -4.62 9.95 -35.47
N TYR A 620 -3.42 10.52 -35.44
CA TYR A 620 -3.18 11.96 -35.57
C TYR A 620 -2.65 12.24 -36.97
N LEU A 621 -3.33 13.11 -37.70
CA LEU A 621 -2.98 13.49 -39.06
C LEU A 621 -2.28 14.86 -39.03
N TYR A 622 -1.03 14.89 -39.48
CA TYR A 622 -0.24 16.09 -39.61
C TYR A 622 0.05 16.36 -41.08
N LYS A 623 -0.46 17.47 -41.61
CA LYS A 623 -0.31 17.87 -43.01
C LYS A 623 0.52 19.16 -43.09
N PRO A 624 1.87 19.05 -43.13
CA PRO A 624 2.75 20.22 -43.23
C PRO A 624 2.68 20.93 -44.60
N SER A 625 2.34 20.21 -45.68
CA SER A 625 2.13 20.75 -47.03
C SER A 625 1.02 19.97 -47.76
N ASP A 626 0.56 20.49 -48.91
CA ASP A 626 -0.50 19.82 -49.69
C ASP A 626 -0.09 18.44 -50.20
N ASP A 627 1.20 18.25 -50.48
CA ASP A 627 1.79 17.02 -50.99
C ASP A 627 2.22 16.04 -49.89
N LEU A 628 2.27 16.43 -48.61
CA LEU A 628 2.84 15.62 -47.53
C LEU A 628 1.83 15.41 -46.40
N LEU A 629 1.53 14.16 -46.08
CA LEU A 629 0.71 13.78 -44.93
C LEU A 629 1.47 12.79 -44.04
N ILE A 630 1.57 13.09 -42.76
CA ILE A 630 2.14 12.22 -41.74
C ILE A 630 1.02 11.77 -40.82
N ILE A 631 0.91 10.47 -40.59
CA ILE A 631 -0.08 9.86 -39.72
C ILE A 631 0.65 9.19 -38.57
N VAL A 632 0.40 9.62 -37.33
CA VAL A 632 0.93 8.96 -36.14
C VAL A 632 -0.21 8.27 -35.43
N SER A 633 -0.12 6.96 -35.27
CA SER A 633 -1.18 6.09 -34.77
C SER A 633 -0.77 5.38 -33.49
N ARG A 634 -1.73 5.16 -32.61
CA ARG A 634 -1.54 4.42 -31.35
C ARG A 634 -2.77 3.57 -31.08
N PRO A 635 -2.64 2.36 -30.51
CA PRO A 635 -3.80 1.58 -30.10
C PRO A 635 -4.70 2.40 -29.18
N VAL A 636 -6.03 2.36 -29.39
CA VAL A 636 -6.97 3.03 -28.49
C VAL A 636 -6.94 2.32 -27.14
N ARG A 637 -6.50 3.03 -26.11
CA ARG A 637 -6.62 2.58 -24.73
C ARG A 637 -8.05 2.82 -24.26
N GLY A 638 -8.76 1.74 -23.94
CA GLY A 638 -10.15 1.81 -23.54
C GLY A 638 -10.34 2.24 -22.10
N TYR A 639 -11.60 2.27 -21.65
CA TYR A 639 -11.97 2.50 -20.25
C TYR A 639 -11.34 1.49 -19.27
N PHE A 640 -10.80 0.39 -19.76
CA PHE A 640 -10.07 -0.59 -18.96
C PHE A 640 -8.82 0.00 -18.28
N ASP A 641 -8.09 0.90 -18.95
CA ASP A 641 -6.93 1.57 -18.34
C ASP A 641 -7.37 2.48 -17.18
N LEU A 642 -8.50 3.17 -17.32
CA LEU A 642 -9.11 3.98 -16.27
C LEU A 642 -9.55 3.11 -15.08
N ILE A 643 -10.18 1.95 -15.34
CA ILE A 643 -10.59 1.00 -14.30
C ILE A 643 -9.36 0.44 -13.58
N THR A 644 -8.30 0.10 -14.32
CA THR A 644 -7.04 -0.41 -13.77
C THR A 644 -6.39 0.64 -12.87
N LEU A 645 -6.25 1.87 -13.35
CA LEU A 645 -5.72 2.98 -12.56
C LEU A 645 -6.58 3.24 -11.31
N PHE A 646 -7.91 3.22 -11.44
CA PHE A 646 -8.82 3.35 -10.31
C PHE A 646 -8.60 2.24 -9.28
N SER A 647 -8.58 0.97 -9.69
CA SER A 647 -8.40 -0.17 -8.79
C SER A 647 -7.10 -0.08 -8.03
N TRP A 648 -6.00 0.28 -8.70
CA TRP A 648 -4.70 0.49 -8.08
C TRP A 648 -4.71 1.65 -7.09
N LEU A 649 -5.19 2.83 -7.48
CA LEU A 649 -5.27 3.99 -6.59
C LEU A 649 -6.20 3.72 -5.41
N PHE A 650 -7.33 3.03 -5.63
CA PHE A 650 -8.27 2.67 -4.57
C PHE A 650 -7.65 1.68 -3.58
N ALA A 651 -6.99 0.63 -4.05
CA ALA A 651 -6.27 -0.33 -3.21
C ALA A 651 -5.16 0.37 -2.42
N PHE A 652 -4.39 1.22 -3.09
CA PHE A 652 -3.31 2.00 -2.52
C PHE A 652 -3.80 2.96 -1.42
N PHE A 653 -4.79 3.80 -1.73
CA PHE A 653 -5.39 4.72 -0.76
C PHE A 653 -6.03 3.95 0.40
N SER A 654 -6.69 2.81 0.14
CA SER A 654 -7.27 1.97 1.19
C SER A 654 -6.22 1.42 2.15
N PHE A 655 -5.07 0.97 1.62
CA PHE A 655 -3.95 0.50 2.43
C PHE A 655 -3.40 1.61 3.34
N PHE A 656 -3.08 2.78 2.78
CA PHE A 656 -2.55 3.91 3.55
C PHE A 656 -3.57 4.47 4.55
N PHE A 657 -4.85 4.51 4.16
CA PHE A 657 -5.93 4.90 5.07
C PHE A 657 -6.06 3.93 6.24
N GLY A 658 -6.06 2.62 5.98
CA GLY A 658 -6.06 1.57 7.00
C GLY A 658 -4.85 1.68 7.94
N LEU A 659 -3.66 1.85 7.38
CA LEU A 659 -2.41 2.05 8.13
C LEU A 659 -2.51 3.31 9.02
N SER A 660 -3.02 4.42 8.49
CA SER A 660 -3.20 5.66 9.26
C SER A 660 -4.13 5.49 10.47
N ILE A 661 -5.20 4.69 10.33
CA ILE A 661 -6.13 4.38 11.43
C ILE A 661 -5.44 3.53 12.49
N ILE A 662 -4.68 2.50 12.08
CA ILE A 662 -3.95 1.62 12.99
C ILE A 662 -2.91 2.43 13.77
N THR A 663 -2.11 3.23 13.08
CA THR A 663 -1.10 4.10 13.64
C THR A 663 -1.71 5.12 14.62
N TYR A 664 -2.79 5.80 14.23
CA TYR A 664 -3.51 6.71 15.12
C TYR A 664 -4.02 6.01 16.39
N ARG A 665 -4.52 4.77 16.28
CA ARG A 665 -4.98 3.98 17.44
C ARG A 665 -3.83 3.58 18.36
N TYR A 666 -2.72 3.11 17.80
CA TYR A 666 -1.52 2.76 18.55
C TYR A 666 -0.98 3.97 19.33
N PHE A 667 -0.79 5.11 18.67
CA PHE A 667 -0.25 6.33 19.30
C PHE A 667 -1.23 7.05 20.23
N SER A 668 -2.54 6.83 20.09
CA SER A 668 -3.54 7.41 21.01
C SER A 668 -3.65 6.63 22.33
N GLY A 669 -2.91 5.53 22.51
CA GLY A 669 -3.00 4.68 23.70
C GLY A 669 -4.36 4.00 23.86
N ALA A 670 -5.20 4.05 22.82
CA ALA A 670 -6.45 3.32 22.78
C ALA A 670 -6.12 1.85 22.60
N ALA A 671 -6.23 1.07 23.68
CA ALA A 671 -6.08 -0.39 23.61
C ALA A 671 -6.92 -0.92 22.44
N LEU A 672 -6.38 -1.89 21.69
CA LEU A 672 -7.09 -2.73 20.73
C LEU A 672 -8.13 -3.60 21.47
N ARG A 673 -9.04 -2.99 22.23
CA ARG A 673 -9.96 -3.69 23.11
C ARG A 673 -11.34 -3.82 22.46
N VAL A 674 -11.73 -5.10 22.40
CA VAL A 674 -13.01 -5.68 22.00
C VAL A 674 -13.38 -5.44 20.53
N GLN A 675 -12.90 -6.34 19.67
CA GLN A 675 -13.58 -6.57 18.40
C GLN A 675 -14.95 -7.18 18.72
N SER A 676 -16.03 -6.46 18.43
CA SER A 676 -17.37 -7.04 18.38
C SER A 676 -17.36 -8.25 17.45
N LEU A 677 -18.24 -9.23 17.70
CA LEU A 677 -18.41 -10.38 16.81
C LEU A 677 -18.59 -9.93 15.35
N THR A 678 -19.31 -8.81 15.15
CA THR A 678 -19.45 -8.12 13.87
C THR A 678 -18.14 -7.83 13.17
N ARG A 679 -17.21 -7.20 13.90
CA ARG A 679 -15.92 -6.78 13.35
C ARG A 679 -15.01 -7.97 13.09
N LYS A 680 -15.09 -9.03 13.91
CA LYS A 680 -14.37 -10.29 13.67
C LYS A 680 -14.82 -10.94 12.36
N ILE A 681 -16.13 -11.10 12.17
CA ILE A 681 -16.69 -11.69 10.94
C ILE A 681 -16.27 -10.87 9.72
N GLN A 682 -16.39 -9.55 9.78
CA GLN A 682 -15.96 -8.66 8.70
C GLN A 682 -14.48 -8.80 8.36
N LEU A 683 -13.61 -8.78 9.37
CA LEU A 683 -12.16 -8.92 9.17
C LEU A 683 -11.77 -10.30 8.64
N SER A 684 -12.41 -11.38 9.12
CA SER A 684 -12.15 -12.73 8.63
C SER A 684 -12.52 -12.89 7.16
N LEU A 685 -13.67 -12.36 6.74
CA LEU A 685 -14.09 -12.39 5.33
C LEU A 685 -13.14 -11.58 4.44
N MET A 686 -12.77 -10.37 4.87
CA MET A 686 -11.80 -9.54 4.14
C MET A 686 -10.42 -10.20 4.06
N PHE A 687 -9.96 -10.80 5.14
CA PHE A 687 -8.68 -11.53 5.18
C PHE A 687 -8.66 -12.70 4.20
N LEU A 688 -9.76 -13.46 4.09
CA LEU A 688 -9.85 -14.58 3.15
C LEU A 688 -9.74 -14.14 1.69
N VAL A 689 -10.33 -12.99 1.32
CA VAL A 689 -10.20 -12.41 -0.03
C VAL A 689 -8.79 -11.92 -0.30
N ILE A 690 -8.14 -11.27 0.67
CA ILE A 690 -6.74 -10.82 0.53
C ILE A 690 -5.79 -12.02 0.44
N LEU A 691 -6.00 -13.06 1.24
CA LEU A 691 -5.19 -14.27 1.22
C LEU A 691 -5.29 -14.98 -0.14
N SER A 692 -6.49 -15.08 -0.71
CA SER A 692 -6.65 -15.68 -2.03
C SER A 692 -6.01 -14.83 -3.14
N PHE A 693 -6.03 -13.50 -3.05
CA PHE A 693 -5.29 -12.61 -3.96
C PHE A 693 -3.80 -12.91 -3.97
N ILE A 694 -3.19 -13.03 -2.78
CA ILE A 694 -1.76 -13.30 -2.67
C ILE A 694 -1.43 -14.67 -3.25
N LEU A 695 -2.19 -15.71 -2.88
CA LEU A 695 -1.94 -17.09 -3.34
C LEU A 695 -2.12 -17.25 -4.86
N ILE A 696 -3.22 -16.72 -5.42
CA ILE A 696 -3.50 -16.80 -6.86
C ILE A 696 -2.54 -15.91 -7.63
N GLY A 697 -2.31 -14.68 -7.18
CA GLY A 697 -1.37 -13.75 -7.79
C GLY A 697 0.05 -14.30 -7.85
N SER A 698 0.61 -14.78 -6.74
CA SER A 698 1.95 -15.35 -6.72
C SER A 698 2.03 -16.64 -7.53
N GLY A 699 1.02 -17.51 -7.42
CA GLY A 699 0.96 -18.78 -8.15
C GLY A 699 0.94 -18.57 -9.67
N THR A 700 0.16 -17.61 -10.16
CA THR A 700 0.09 -17.34 -11.60
C THR A 700 1.31 -16.57 -12.12
N VAL A 701 1.88 -15.61 -11.37
CA VAL A 701 3.15 -14.97 -11.78
C VAL A 701 4.26 -16.01 -11.89
N PHE A 702 4.37 -16.92 -10.92
CA PHE A 702 5.31 -18.04 -10.98
C PHE A 702 5.06 -18.93 -12.21
N TYR A 703 3.79 -19.25 -12.50
CA TYR A 703 3.41 -20.02 -13.69
C TYR A 703 3.78 -19.30 -15.00
N ILE A 704 3.49 -18.00 -15.12
CA ILE A 704 3.83 -17.20 -16.32
C ILE A 704 5.34 -17.17 -16.51
N TYR A 705 6.11 -16.91 -15.45
CA TYR A 705 7.57 -16.92 -15.51
C TYR A 705 8.11 -18.29 -15.99
N LYS A 706 7.63 -19.38 -15.38
CA LYS A 706 8.02 -20.74 -15.77
C LYS A 706 7.61 -21.10 -17.19
N LYS A 707 6.41 -20.71 -17.60
CA LYS A 707 5.90 -20.92 -18.95
C LYS A 707 6.73 -20.13 -19.96
N TYR A 708 7.02 -18.87 -19.68
CA TYR A 708 7.82 -18.00 -20.53
C TYR A 708 9.23 -18.55 -20.72
N GLU A 709 9.92 -18.92 -19.63
CA GLU A 709 11.24 -19.57 -19.69
C GLU A 709 11.22 -20.83 -20.58
N SER A 710 10.14 -21.62 -20.50
CA SER A 710 9.95 -22.81 -21.33
C SER A 710 9.66 -22.48 -22.80
N ASP A 711 8.78 -21.51 -23.06
CA ASP A 711 8.39 -21.09 -24.41
C ASP A 711 9.57 -20.45 -25.14
N GLN A 712 10.41 -19.69 -24.44
CA GLN A 712 11.66 -19.15 -24.96
C GLN A 712 12.65 -20.24 -25.33
N LYS A 713 12.96 -21.17 -24.42
CA LYS A 713 13.86 -22.28 -24.71
C LYS A 713 13.38 -23.08 -25.92
N ARG A 714 12.06 -23.30 -26.04
CA ARG A 714 11.47 -23.93 -27.23
C ARG A 714 11.69 -23.10 -28.49
N SER A 715 11.38 -21.81 -28.47
CA SER A 715 11.54 -20.92 -29.63
C SER A 715 12.99 -20.84 -30.09
N ILE A 716 13.93 -20.70 -29.16
CA ILE A 716 15.37 -20.70 -29.44
C ILE A 716 15.78 -22.05 -30.05
N SER A 717 15.36 -23.18 -29.48
CA SER A 717 15.63 -24.50 -30.07
C SER A 717 15.05 -24.67 -31.48
N GLU A 718 13.84 -24.19 -31.75
CA GLU A 718 13.24 -24.22 -33.09
C GLU A 718 14.07 -23.38 -34.09
N GLN A 719 14.50 -22.17 -33.70
CA GLN A 719 15.36 -21.32 -34.52
C GLN A 719 16.74 -21.93 -34.76
N VAL A 720 17.38 -22.48 -33.72
CA VAL A 720 18.66 -23.19 -33.83
C VAL A 720 18.53 -24.38 -34.78
N ASN A 721 17.48 -25.20 -34.65
CA ASN A 721 17.29 -26.36 -35.52
C ASN A 721 17.03 -25.95 -36.98
N ALA A 722 16.24 -24.90 -37.22
CA ALA A 722 16.00 -24.37 -38.56
C ALA A 722 17.29 -23.84 -39.19
N LEU A 723 18.08 -23.08 -38.43
CA LEU A 723 19.35 -22.53 -38.88
C LEU A 723 20.39 -23.64 -39.09
N TRP A 724 20.47 -24.60 -38.17
CA TRP A 724 21.33 -25.78 -38.26
C TRP A 724 21.01 -26.60 -39.52
N PHE A 725 19.74 -26.89 -39.80
CA PHE A 725 19.34 -27.64 -41.00
C PHE A 725 19.68 -26.88 -42.28
N TYR A 726 19.42 -25.57 -42.33
CA TYR A 726 19.71 -24.74 -43.50
C TYR A 726 21.21 -24.60 -43.77
N LEU A 727 22.02 -24.35 -42.74
CA LEU A 727 23.48 -24.26 -42.86
C LEU A 727 24.09 -25.61 -43.22
N GLY A 728 23.62 -26.70 -42.59
CA GLY A 728 24.11 -28.06 -42.89
C GLY A 728 23.82 -28.48 -44.33
N SER A 729 22.62 -28.17 -44.84
CA SER A 729 22.19 -28.55 -46.20
C SER A 729 22.83 -27.71 -47.30
N ASN A 730 23.01 -26.40 -47.09
CA ASN A 730 23.48 -25.48 -48.14
C ASN A 730 24.98 -25.18 -48.08
N PHE A 731 25.62 -25.36 -46.92
CA PHE A 731 27.00 -24.95 -46.69
C PHE A 731 27.97 -26.12 -46.49
N GLY A 732 27.47 -27.36 -46.46
CA GLY A 732 28.32 -28.56 -46.47
C GLY A 732 29.26 -28.64 -45.27
N LEU A 733 28.77 -28.32 -44.07
CA LEU A 733 29.52 -28.34 -42.79
C LEU A 733 29.94 -29.74 -42.32
N GLN A 734 29.98 -30.72 -43.23
CA GLN A 734 30.45 -32.09 -43.01
C GLN A 734 31.99 -32.19 -43.04
N SER A 735 32.69 -31.09 -43.30
CA SER A 735 34.16 -30.99 -43.29
C SER A 735 34.61 -29.82 -42.41
N PRO A 736 35.84 -29.86 -41.85
CA PRO A 736 36.38 -28.76 -41.06
C PRO A 736 36.34 -27.44 -41.83
N LEU A 737 35.96 -26.38 -41.13
CA LEU A 737 35.88 -25.03 -41.69
C LEU A 737 37.27 -24.54 -42.14
N SER A 738 37.35 -23.95 -43.33
CA SER A 738 38.60 -23.38 -43.88
C SER A 738 38.39 -21.96 -44.40
N GLN A 739 39.44 -21.13 -44.31
CA GLN A 739 39.37 -19.71 -44.69
C GLN A 739 39.04 -19.48 -46.18
N SER A 740 39.42 -20.40 -47.06
CA SER A 740 39.02 -20.37 -48.47
C SER A 740 37.52 -20.54 -48.66
N MET A 741 36.87 -21.39 -47.86
CA MET A 741 35.41 -21.58 -47.89
C MET A 741 34.67 -20.32 -47.45
N LEU A 742 35.19 -19.60 -46.43
CA LEU A 742 34.62 -18.33 -46.00
C LEU A 742 34.64 -17.31 -47.16
N SER A 743 35.84 -17.10 -47.73
CA SER A 743 36.08 -16.08 -48.76
C SER A 743 35.19 -16.24 -50.00
N GLU A 744 34.87 -17.48 -50.38
CA GLU A 744 33.99 -17.78 -51.52
C GLU A 744 32.50 -17.60 -51.20
N ARG A 745 32.09 -17.69 -49.93
CA ARG A 745 30.69 -17.91 -49.53
C ARG A 745 30.15 -16.90 -48.53
N GLU A 746 30.98 -15.98 -48.04
CA GLU A 746 30.60 -14.92 -47.10
C GLU A 746 29.41 -14.10 -47.60
N ASN A 747 29.37 -13.79 -48.89
CA ASN A 747 28.24 -13.09 -49.51
C ASN A 747 26.90 -13.84 -49.37
N GLN A 748 26.92 -15.18 -49.41
CA GLN A 748 25.72 -16.00 -49.24
C GLN A 748 25.26 -16.01 -47.78
N LEU A 749 26.20 -16.11 -46.83
CA LEU A 749 25.90 -16.00 -45.40
C LEU A 749 25.32 -14.62 -45.05
N ASN A 750 25.92 -13.55 -45.59
CA ASN A 750 25.45 -12.19 -45.41
C ASN A 750 24.06 -11.94 -46.04
N GLN A 751 23.76 -12.55 -47.19
CA GLN A 751 22.41 -12.53 -47.78
C GLN A 751 21.40 -13.30 -46.92
N MET A 752 21.82 -14.43 -46.35
CA MET A 752 20.98 -15.26 -45.51
C MET A 752 20.58 -14.55 -44.21
N VAL A 753 21.52 -13.87 -43.54
CA VAL A 753 21.23 -13.02 -42.38
C VAL A 753 20.16 -11.97 -42.72
N ARG A 754 20.27 -11.35 -43.90
CA ARG A 754 19.29 -10.35 -44.38
C ARG A 754 17.89 -10.94 -44.60
N ASN A 755 17.81 -12.18 -45.09
CA ASN A 755 16.53 -12.82 -45.41
C ASN A 755 15.86 -13.46 -44.19
N LEU A 756 16.64 -14.07 -43.30
CA LEU A 756 16.13 -14.77 -42.13
C LEU A 756 15.94 -13.84 -40.93
N ASN A 757 16.58 -12.67 -40.94
CA ASN A 757 16.51 -11.71 -39.85
C ASN A 757 16.99 -12.32 -38.51
N VAL A 758 18.06 -13.10 -38.58
CA VAL A 758 18.66 -13.83 -37.45
C VAL A 758 20.16 -13.55 -37.43
N ASP A 759 20.66 -13.12 -36.28
CA ASP A 759 22.09 -12.98 -36.03
C ASP A 759 22.67 -14.27 -35.47
N PHE A 760 23.83 -14.70 -35.98
CA PHE A 760 24.49 -15.93 -35.54
C PHE A 760 26.01 -15.85 -35.72
N ASN A 761 26.71 -16.67 -34.97
CA ASN A 761 28.15 -16.88 -35.09
C ASN A 761 28.44 -18.35 -35.41
N LEU A 762 29.50 -18.57 -36.19
CA LEU A 762 30.07 -19.89 -36.43
C LEU A 762 31.46 -19.93 -35.84
N TYR A 763 31.75 -20.99 -35.09
CA TYR A 763 33.06 -21.29 -34.55
C TYR A 763 33.60 -22.57 -35.18
N ASP A 764 34.92 -22.67 -35.29
CA ASP A 764 35.60 -23.88 -35.71
C ASP A 764 35.58 -24.98 -34.63
N GLU A 765 36.13 -26.16 -34.93
CA GLU A 765 36.28 -27.30 -34.02
C GLU A 765 37.03 -26.99 -32.71
N ARG A 766 37.74 -25.86 -32.63
CA ARG A 766 38.49 -25.38 -31.47
C ARG A 766 37.78 -24.24 -30.75
N GLY A 767 36.57 -23.88 -31.16
CA GLY A 767 35.80 -22.79 -30.57
C GLY A 767 36.34 -21.40 -30.91
N ARG A 768 37.09 -21.24 -32.02
CA ARG A 768 37.50 -19.92 -32.54
C ARG A 768 36.50 -19.41 -33.56
N LEU A 769 36.18 -18.13 -33.51
CA LEU A 769 35.26 -17.48 -34.43
C LEU A 769 35.72 -17.64 -35.87
N PHE A 770 34.83 -18.18 -36.69
CA PHE A 770 35.00 -18.36 -38.12
C PHE A 770 34.17 -17.35 -38.91
N TYR A 771 32.92 -17.12 -38.51
CA TYR A 771 32.01 -16.15 -39.12
C TYR A 771 31.11 -15.53 -38.05
N SER A 772 30.78 -14.25 -38.22
CA SER A 772 29.75 -13.58 -37.45
C SER A 772 28.87 -12.73 -38.36
N SER A 773 27.57 -12.72 -38.12
CA SER A 773 26.66 -11.76 -38.74
C SER A 773 26.85 -10.32 -38.22
N GLN A 774 27.59 -10.16 -37.12
CA GLN A 774 27.88 -8.90 -36.43
C GLN A 774 29.40 -8.77 -36.16
N PRO A 775 30.24 -8.74 -37.21
CA PRO A 775 31.70 -8.80 -37.09
C PRO A 775 32.27 -7.66 -36.23
N LYS A 776 31.61 -6.49 -36.25
CA LYS A 776 32.02 -5.31 -35.49
C LYS A 776 32.18 -5.56 -33.98
N LEU A 777 31.41 -6.47 -33.39
CA LEU A 777 31.56 -6.80 -31.96
C LEU A 777 32.96 -7.34 -31.63
N PHE A 778 33.49 -8.15 -32.54
CA PHE A 778 34.77 -8.80 -32.40
C PHE A 778 35.90 -7.89 -32.92
N GLU A 779 35.68 -7.19 -34.05
CA GLU A 779 36.65 -6.22 -34.61
C GLU A 779 36.88 -5.01 -33.70
N GLN A 780 35.85 -4.54 -33.00
CA GLN A 780 35.96 -3.49 -31.97
C GLN A 780 36.37 -4.07 -30.61
N HIS A 781 36.69 -5.37 -30.57
CA HIS A 781 37.21 -6.06 -29.40
C HIS A 781 36.26 -5.96 -28.19
N ILE A 782 34.96 -5.80 -28.39
CA ILE A 782 33.98 -5.73 -27.29
C ILE A 782 33.87 -7.11 -26.62
N ILE A 783 33.94 -8.18 -27.42
CA ILE A 783 33.95 -9.58 -26.99
C ILE A 783 35.09 -10.35 -27.67
N SER A 784 35.53 -11.43 -27.02
CA SER A 784 36.56 -12.32 -27.56
C SER A 784 36.04 -13.14 -28.75
N GLU A 785 36.94 -13.47 -29.68
CA GLU A 785 36.69 -14.43 -30.77
C GLU A 785 36.54 -15.89 -30.28
N ARG A 786 36.58 -16.13 -28.97
CA ARG A 786 36.42 -17.46 -28.39
C ARG A 786 34.97 -17.73 -28.00
N MET A 787 34.53 -18.95 -28.28
CA MET A 787 33.27 -19.49 -27.81
C MET A 787 33.23 -19.50 -26.28
N ASN A 788 32.04 -19.34 -25.69
CA ASN A 788 31.85 -19.52 -24.26
C ASN A 788 32.37 -20.90 -23.81
N SER A 789 33.24 -20.91 -22.80
CA SER A 789 33.94 -22.11 -22.32
C SER A 789 32.98 -23.17 -21.77
N VAL A 790 31.95 -22.75 -21.05
CA VAL A 790 30.90 -23.62 -20.49
C VAL A 790 30.13 -24.29 -21.62
N ALA A 791 29.76 -23.51 -22.66
CA ALA A 791 29.08 -24.05 -23.83
C ALA A 791 29.94 -25.07 -24.58
N LEU A 792 31.23 -24.77 -24.78
CA LEU A 792 32.17 -25.68 -25.44
C LEU A 792 32.28 -26.98 -24.65
N HIS A 793 32.38 -26.92 -23.32
CA HIS A 793 32.45 -28.10 -22.47
C HIS A 793 31.18 -28.96 -22.54
N GLU A 794 30.00 -28.37 -22.42
CA GLU A 794 28.73 -29.10 -22.43
C GLU A 794 28.47 -29.80 -23.77
N ILE A 795 28.89 -29.18 -24.89
CA ILE A 795 28.71 -29.77 -26.21
C ILE A 795 29.82 -30.79 -26.52
N LYS A 796 31.09 -30.41 -26.37
CA LYS A 796 32.24 -31.24 -26.75
C LYS A 796 32.45 -32.41 -25.80
N ASN A 797 32.38 -32.19 -24.49
CA ASN A 797 32.76 -33.19 -23.49
C ASN A 797 31.57 -34.00 -22.98
N LYS A 798 30.39 -33.38 -22.81
CA LYS A 798 29.17 -34.10 -22.39
C LYS A 798 28.32 -34.59 -23.56
N GLY A 799 28.70 -34.26 -24.80
CA GLY A 799 28.04 -34.75 -26.02
C GLY A 799 26.62 -34.23 -26.21
N ARG A 800 26.31 -33.02 -25.71
CA ARG A 800 24.98 -32.43 -25.92
C ARG A 800 24.80 -32.00 -27.37
N THR A 801 23.62 -32.26 -27.94
CA THR A 801 23.23 -31.78 -29.27
C THR A 801 22.88 -30.30 -29.29
N GLN A 802 22.57 -29.72 -28.13
CA GLN A 802 22.31 -28.30 -27.95
C GLN A 802 22.58 -27.92 -26.50
N TYR A 803 23.08 -26.70 -26.27
CA TYR A 803 23.17 -26.12 -24.94
C TYR A 803 22.75 -24.65 -24.97
N ILE A 804 21.92 -24.24 -24.00
CA ILE A 804 21.38 -22.89 -23.90
C ILE A 804 21.81 -22.33 -22.54
N LEU A 805 22.47 -21.17 -22.54
CA LEU A 805 22.93 -20.50 -21.33
C LEU A 805 22.71 -18.98 -21.41
N PRO A 806 22.63 -18.27 -20.28
CA PRO A 806 22.73 -16.83 -20.27
C PRO A 806 24.17 -16.37 -20.54
N GLU A 807 24.32 -15.24 -21.24
CA GLU A 807 25.57 -14.55 -21.50
C GLU A 807 25.40 -13.03 -21.31
N SER A 808 26.51 -12.30 -21.24
CA SER A 808 26.52 -10.85 -21.08
C SER A 808 27.55 -10.16 -21.96
N ILE A 809 27.24 -8.93 -22.38
CA ILE A 809 28.17 -7.99 -22.99
C ILE A 809 28.12 -6.71 -22.17
N GLY A 810 29.12 -6.48 -21.32
CA GLY A 810 29.04 -5.46 -20.27
C GLY A 810 27.79 -5.69 -19.41
N ARG A 811 26.89 -4.70 -19.34
CA ARG A 811 25.62 -4.80 -18.59
C ARG A 811 24.44 -5.38 -19.40
N LEU A 812 24.63 -5.71 -20.67
CA LEU A 812 23.59 -6.31 -21.52
C LEU A 812 23.55 -7.82 -21.31
N ASN A 813 22.48 -8.35 -20.71
CA ASN A 813 22.27 -9.80 -20.56
C ASN A 813 21.42 -10.35 -21.72
N TYR A 814 21.79 -11.51 -22.24
CA TYR A 814 21.05 -12.23 -23.29
C TYR A 814 21.17 -13.75 -23.10
N ILE A 815 20.39 -14.52 -23.86
CA ILE A 815 20.50 -15.98 -23.86
C ILE A 815 21.18 -16.40 -25.16
N ALA A 816 22.18 -17.27 -25.08
CA ALA A 816 22.84 -17.83 -26.23
C ALA A 816 22.54 -19.33 -26.33
N ALA A 817 22.33 -19.81 -27.55
CA ALA A 817 22.19 -21.23 -27.82
C ALA A 817 23.28 -21.73 -28.76
N TYR A 818 23.87 -22.85 -28.37
CA TYR A 818 24.97 -23.46 -29.07
C TYR A 818 24.60 -24.85 -29.59
N ALA A 819 25.02 -25.18 -30.80
CA ALA A 819 24.79 -26.49 -31.41
C ALA A 819 26.00 -26.91 -32.27
N PRO A 820 26.48 -28.17 -32.16
CA PRO A 820 27.57 -28.66 -33.00
C PRO A 820 27.08 -29.08 -34.39
N PHE A 821 27.94 -28.92 -35.38
CA PHE A 821 27.88 -29.67 -36.63
C PHE A 821 28.84 -30.85 -36.55
N THR A 822 28.41 -32.01 -37.05
CA THR A 822 29.24 -33.22 -37.04
C THR A 822 29.43 -33.77 -38.45
N ASP A 823 30.58 -34.38 -38.67
CA ASP A 823 30.83 -35.20 -39.85
C ASP A 823 30.04 -36.53 -39.80
N ARG A 824 30.22 -37.37 -40.82
CA ARG A 824 29.57 -38.69 -40.92
C ARG A 824 30.02 -39.69 -39.85
N ASN A 825 31.15 -39.42 -39.19
CA ASN A 825 31.73 -40.25 -38.14
C ASN A 825 31.33 -39.76 -36.73
N GLY A 826 30.54 -38.68 -36.64
CA GLY A 826 30.11 -38.07 -35.38
C GLY A 826 31.14 -37.13 -34.76
N SER A 827 32.21 -36.78 -35.47
CA SER A 827 33.21 -35.80 -35.01
C SER A 827 32.74 -34.39 -35.27
N VAL A 828 32.88 -33.49 -34.30
CA VAL A 828 32.43 -32.10 -34.43
C VAL A 828 33.34 -31.33 -35.39
N THR A 829 32.75 -30.69 -36.40
CA THR A 829 33.44 -29.89 -37.43
C THR A 829 33.31 -28.39 -37.22
N ALA A 830 32.23 -27.94 -36.57
CA ALA A 830 31.95 -26.54 -36.27
C ALA A 830 30.94 -26.41 -35.13
N TYR A 831 30.85 -25.22 -34.53
CA TYR A 831 29.79 -24.87 -33.58
C TYR A 831 29.00 -23.67 -34.09
N LEU A 832 27.67 -23.80 -34.08
CA LEU A 832 26.74 -22.71 -34.25
C LEU A 832 26.49 -22.04 -32.90
N ASN A 833 26.50 -20.72 -32.86
CA ASN A 833 26.00 -19.91 -31.76
C ASN A 833 24.90 -19.00 -32.28
N LEU A 834 23.76 -19.05 -31.60
CA LEU A 834 22.63 -18.19 -31.85
C LEU A 834 22.38 -17.31 -30.60
N PRO A 835 22.85 -16.04 -30.61
CA PRO A 835 22.49 -15.11 -29.57
C PRO A 835 21.02 -14.68 -29.73
N TYR A 836 20.22 -14.94 -28.70
CA TYR A 836 18.82 -14.60 -28.62
C TYR A 836 18.62 -13.41 -27.67
N PHE A 837 18.44 -12.24 -28.27
CA PHE A 837 18.11 -11.02 -27.56
C PHE A 837 16.60 -11.00 -27.33
N GLU A 838 16.21 -11.41 -26.14
CA GLU A 838 14.84 -11.34 -25.71
C GLU A 838 14.33 -9.90 -25.75
N LYS A 839 13.11 -9.71 -26.24
CA LYS A 839 12.32 -8.54 -25.86
C LYS A 839 11.83 -8.74 -24.43
N GLN A 840 12.67 -8.52 -23.43
CA GLN A 840 12.31 -8.57 -21.98
C GLN A 840 11.03 -7.78 -21.67
N ASN A 841 10.76 -6.76 -22.49
CA ASN A 841 9.55 -5.94 -22.46
C ASN A 841 8.26 -6.74 -22.73
N GLU A 842 8.31 -7.86 -23.48
CA GLU A 842 7.13 -8.70 -23.76
C GLU A 842 6.69 -9.50 -22.55
N LEU A 843 7.62 -10.17 -21.84
CA LEU A 843 7.31 -10.85 -20.57
C LEU A 843 6.75 -9.86 -19.55
N ASN A 844 7.42 -8.71 -19.39
CA ASN A 844 6.99 -7.67 -18.46
C ASN A 844 5.58 -7.17 -18.81
N ARG A 845 5.26 -7.00 -20.10
CA ARG A 845 3.93 -6.59 -20.58
C ARG A 845 2.87 -7.67 -20.32
N GLU A 846 3.19 -8.95 -20.53
CA GLU A 846 2.27 -10.06 -20.20
C GLU A 846 1.99 -10.13 -18.69
N ILE A 847 3.02 -10.08 -17.85
CA ILE A 847 2.88 -10.08 -16.38
C ILE A 847 2.07 -8.85 -15.94
N SER A 848 2.36 -7.67 -16.48
CA SER A 848 1.69 -6.41 -16.11
C SER A 848 0.22 -6.42 -16.52
N GLY A 849 -0.10 -6.90 -17.72
CA GLY A 849 -1.47 -7.07 -18.19
C GLY A 849 -2.26 -8.05 -17.33
N PHE A 850 -1.65 -9.19 -16.97
CA PHE A 850 -2.28 -10.17 -16.09
C PHE A 850 -2.50 -9.62 -14.67
N LEU A 851 -1.48 -9.03 -14.03
CA LEU A 851 -1.59 -8.45 -12.69
C LEU A 851 -2.63 -7.33 -12.66
N SER A 852 -2.71 -6.51 -13.71
CA SER A 852 -3.74 -5.48 -13.86
C SER A 852 -5.16 -6.06 -13.89
N ALA A 853 -5.39 -7.11 -14.70
CA ALA A 853 -6.68 -7.80 -14.73
C ALA A 853 -7.03 -8.43 -13.38
N LEU A 854 -6.05 -9.03 -12.71
CA LEU A 854 -6.21 -9.65 -11.40
C LEU A 854 -6.58 -8.58 -10.34
N VAL A 855 -5.85 -7.48 -10.25
CA VAL A 855 -6.16 -6.37 -9.32
C VAL A 855 -7.58 -5.84 -9.53
N ASN A 856 -8.03 -5.68 -10.78
CA ASN A 856 -9.40 -5.23 -11.09
C ASN A 856 -10.47 -6.20 -10.55
N ILE A 857 -10.32 -7.49 -10.82
CA ILE A 857 -11.25 -8.52 -10.32
C ILE A 857 -11.27 -8.51 -8.79
N TYR A 858 -10.11 -8.40 -8.15
CA TYR A 858 -10.03 -8.46 -6.70
C TYR A 858 -10.52 -7.21 -5.98
N VAL A 859 -10.37 -6.01 -6.54
CA VAL A 859 -11.02 -4.81 -6.00
C VAL A 859 -12.54 -4.97 -6.02
N PHE A 860 -13.09 -5.52 -7.11
CA PHE A 860 -14.51 -5.84 -7.20
C PHE A 860 -14.94 -6.91 -6.17
N LEU A 861 -14.21 -8.04 -6.09
CA LEU A 861 -14.50 -9.10 -5.11
C LEU A 861 -14.37 -8.61 -3.67
N PHE A 862 -13.43 -7.72 -3.38
CA PHE A 862 -13.26 -7.13 -2.06
C PHE A 862 -14.43 -6.21 -1.69
N ALA A 863 -14.91 -5.39 -2.62
CA ALA A 863 -16.11 -4.57 -2.43
C ALA A 863 -17.35 -5.44 -2.19
N LEU A 864 -17.52 -6.51 -2.99
CA LEU A 864 -18.60 -7.49 -2.83
C LEU A 864 -18.53 -8.20 -1.47
N ALA A 865 -17.33 -8.64 -1.06
CA ALA A 865 -17.12 -9.29 0.24
C ALA A 865 -17.38 -8.34 1.40
N MET A 866 -16.97 -7.07 1.30
CA MET A 866 -17.28 -6.05 2.31
C MET A 866 -18.79 -5.82 2.44
N PHE A 867 -19.50 -5.70 1.31
CA PHE A 867 -20.95 -5.57 1.27
C PHE A 867 -21.66 -6.77 1.91
N LEU A 868 -21.30 -7.99 1.51
CA LEU A 868 -21.83 -9.23 2.08
C LEU A 868 -21.51 -9.34 3.58
N ALA A 869 -20.30 -8.97 4.00
CA ALA A 869 -19.89 -9.02 5.40
C ALA A 869 -20.72 -8.08 6.29
N ILE A 870 -21.06 -6.88 5.80
CA ILE A 870 -21.94 -5.94 6.52
C ILE A 870 -23.35 -6.52 6.68
N ILE A 871 -23.91 -7.12 5.62
CA ILE A 871 -25.25 -7.73 5.64
C ILE A 871 -25.29 -8.95 6.57
N ILE A 872 -24.38 -9.91 6.35
CA ILE A 872 -24.32 -11.16 7.11
C ILE A 872 -24.09 -10.86 8.58
N SER A 873 -23.12 -10.00 8.89
CA SER A 873 -22.88 -9.65 10.28
C SER A 873 -24.09 -8.98 10.92
N GLY A 874 -24.77 -8.07 10.22
CA GLY A 874 -25.94 -7.38 10.76
C GLY A 874 -27.09 -8.34 11.09
N ARG A 875 -27.30 -9.37 10.26
CA ARG A 875 -28.31 -10.42 10.47
C ARG A 875 -27.98 -11.31 11.67
N ILE A 876 -26.71 -11.59 11.93
CA ILE A 876 -26.29 -12.46 13.04
C ILE A 876 -26.24 -11.70 14.37
N THR A 877 -25.65 -10.50 14.42
CA THR A 877 -25.34 -9.86 15.71
C THR A 877 -26.50 -9.10 16.33
N LYS A 878 -27.46 -8.60 15.53
CA LYS A 878 -28.61 -7.85 16.08
C LYS A 878 -29.52 -8.72 16.96
N PRO A 879 -29.93 -9.93 16.55
CA PRO A 879 -30.72 -10.80 17.42
C PRO A 879 -29.99 -11.25 18.68
N LEU A 880 -28.69 -11.55 18.59
CA LEU A 880 -27.89 -11.95 19.75
C LEU A 880 -27.81 -10.84 20.81
N LEU A 881 -27.64 -9.58 20.39
CA LEU A 881 -27.67 -8.44 21.31
C LEU A 881 -29.04 -8.26 21.96
N LEU A 882 -30.13 -8.46 21.20
CA LEU A 882 -31.49 -8.41 21.73
C LEU A 882 -31.73 -9.49 22.80
N ILE A 883 -31.27 -10.72 22.56
CA ILE A 883 -31.35 -11.81 23.55
C ILE A 883 -30.54 -11.48 24.80
N GLN A 884 -29.31 -10.99 24.63
CA GLN A 884 -28.44 -10.59 25.74
C GLN A 884 -29.10 -9.51 26.61
N GLU A 885 -29.65 -8.46 26.00
CA GLU A 885 -30.34 -7.37 26.71
C GLU A 885 -31.55 -7.89 27.51
N ARG A 886 -32.37 -8.74 26.88
CA ARG A 886 -33.59 -9.27 27.50
C ARG A 886 -33.30 -10.27 28.62
N MET A 887 -32.27 -11.10 28.49
CA MET A 887 -31.78 -11.95 29.58
C MET A 887 -31.27 -11.13 30.77
N GLY A 888 -30.58 -10.02 30.52
CA GLY A 888 -30.07 -9.14 31.58
C GLY A 888 -31.17 -8.39 32.36
N SER A 889 -32.37 -8.24 31.79
CA SER A 889 -33.49 -7.51 32.39
C SER A 889 -34.54 -8.40 33.07
N ILE A 890 -34.28 -9.70 33.29
CA ILE A 890 -35.24 -10.61 33.94
C ILE A 890 -35.39 -10.22 35.42
N ILE A 891 -36.62 -9.87 35.83
CA ILE A 891 -36.97 -9.56 37.23
C ILE A 891 -37.86 -10.68 37.79
N LEU A 892 -37.50 -11.23 38.96
CA LEU A 892 -38.29 -12.22 39.68
C LEU A 892 -39.57 -11.59 40.26
N GLY A 893 -40.71 -12.26 40.12
CA GLY A 893 -42.01 -11.80 40.66
C GLY A 893 -42.77 -10.79 39.79
N ARG A 894 -42.23 -10.38 38.63
CA ARG A 894 -42.95 -9.58 37.62
C ARG A 894 -43.13 -10.37 36.32
N LYS A 895 -44.09 -9.95 35.49
CA LYS A 895 -44.32 -10.53 34.16
C LYS A 895 -43.25 -10.02 33.19
N ASN A 896 -42.32 -10.89 32.80
CA ASN A 896 -41.30 -10.59 31.79
C ASN A 896 -41.89 -10.83 30.38
N GLU A 897 -41.51 -10.01 29.40
CA GLU A 897 -42.00 -10.13 28.02
C GLU A 897 -41.16 -11.13 27.19
N PRO A 898 -41.80 -11.99 26.38
CA PRO A 898 -41.08 -12.90 25.48
C PRO A 898 -40.43 -12.14 24.31
N ILE A 899 -39.38 -12.73 23.75
CA ILE A 899 -38.72 -12.18 22.56
C ILE A 899 -39.51 -12.63 21.32
N ALA A 900 -40.00 -11.66 20.55
CA ALA A 900 -40.65 -11.91 19.26
C ALA A 900 -39.59 -11.97 18.14
N TYR A 901 -39.20 -13.17 17.75
CA TYR A 901 -38.29 -13.43 16.64
C TYR A 901 -38.79 -14.64 15.84
N SER A 902 -39.06 -14.43 14.55
CA SER A 902 -39.79 -15.38 13.69
C SER A 902 -38.94 -16.04 12.61
N ALA A 903 -37.61 -15.85 12.62
CA ALA A 903 -36.75 -16.54 11.67
C ALA A 903 -36.61 -18.02 12.04
N ASN A 904 -36.58 -18.89 11.03
CA ASN A 904 -36.40 -20.34 11.20
C ASN A 904 -34.92 -20.72 11.05
N ASP A 905 -34.08 -20.16 11.93
CA ASP A 905 -32.64 -20.40 12.00
C ASP A 905 -32.23 -20.78 13.44
N GLU A 906 -30.94 -21.01 13.69
CA GLU A 906 -30.41 -21.37 15.00
C GLU A 906 -30.72 -20.31 16.07
N ILE A 907 -30.87 -19.05 15.66
CA ILE A 907 -31.27 -17.95 16.53
C ILE A 907 -32.75 -18.06 16.90
N GLY A 908 -33.61 -18.43 15.94
CA GLY A 908 -35.01 -18.77 16.16
C GLY A 908 -35.20 -19.85 17.21
N HIS A 909 -34.44 -20.94 17.09
CA HIS A 909 -34.42 -22.01 18.08
C HIS A 909 -33.96 -21.53 19.46
N LEU A 910 -32.91 -20.70 19.52
CA LEU A 910 -32.44 -20.13 20.79
C LEU A 910 -33.48 -19.22 21.44
N VAL A 911 -34.20 -18.41 20.66
CA VAL A 911 -35.28 -17.55 21.15
C VAL A 911 -36.46 -18.38 21.66
N ALA A 912 -36.82 -19.45 20.97
CA ALA A 912 -37.86 -20.37 21.43
C ALA A 912 -37.51 -20.99 22.78
N GLU A 913 -36.26 -21.42 22.95
CA GLU A 913 -35.77 -22.01 24.20
C GLU A 913 -35.73 -21.01 25.35
N TYR A 914 -35.29 -19.77 25.07
CA TYR A 914 -35.37 -18.66 26.03
C TYR A 914 -36.82 -18.40 26.49
N ASN A 915 -37.76 -18.33 25.54
CA ASN A 915 -39.17 -18.09 25.85
C ASN A 915 -39.77 -19.23 26.69
N ARG A 916 -39.38 -20.48 26.41
CA ARG A 916 -39.78 -21.67 27.18
C ARG A 916 -39.28 -21.59 28.63
N MET A 917 -38.00 -21.29 28.84
CA MET A 917 -37.42 -21.10 30.17
C MET A 917 -38.15 -19.99 30.94
N LEU A 918 -38.48 -18.89 30.28
CA LEU A 918 -39.17 -17.75 30.89
C LEU A 918 -40.58 -18.13 31.37
N GLU A 919 -41.28 -18.99 30.64
CA GLU A 919 -42.56 -19.55 31.05
C GLU A 919 -42.43 -20.52 32.24
N GLU A 920 -41.43 -21.40 32.23
CA GLU A 920 -41.16 -22.32 33.35
C GLU A 920 -40.81 -21.57 34.65
N LEU A 921 -40.03 -20.50 34.54
CA LEU A 921 -39.68 -19.64 35.67
C LEU A 921 -40.92 -18.99 36.27
N ALA A 922 -41.82 -18.45 35.42
CA ALA A 922 -43.08 -17.87 35.87
C ALA A 922 -43.98 -18.91 36.58
N ARG A 923 -44.07 -20.13 36.06
CA ARG A 923 -44.82 -21.23 36.70
C ARG A 923 -44.22 -21.63 38.05
N SER A 924 -42.89 -21.65 38.15
CA SER A 924 -42.18 -22.05 39.38
C SER A 924 -42.35 -21.02 40.49
N ALA A 925 -42.30 -19.73 40.15
CA ALA A 925 -42.58 -18.65 41.09
C ALA A 925 -44.01 -18.70 41.65
N ASP A 926 -45.02 -18.97 40.81
CA ASP A 926 -46.42 -19.09 41.27
C ASP A 926 -46.61 -20.30 42.22
N LYS A 927 -45.95 -21.42 41.94
CA LYS A 927 -45.96 -22.60 42.82
C LYS A 927 -45.34 -22.31 44.19
N LEU A 928 -44.19 -21.63 44.22
CA LEU A 928 -43.54 -21.24 45.47
C LEU A 928 -44.42 -20.30 46.30
N ALA A 929 -44.99 -19.27 45.68
CA ALA A 929 -45.87 -18.32 46.35
C ALA A 929 -47.13 -18.98 46.94
N LYS A 930 -47.68 -20.01 46.28
CA LYS A 930 -48.78 -20.82 46.84
C LYS A 930 -48.32 -21.63 48.07
N GLY A 931 -47.15 -22.26 48.01
CA GLY A 931 -46.61 -23.04 49.12
C GLY A 931 -46.36 -22.20 50.39
N GLU A 932 -45.82 -20.99 50.25
CA GLU A 932 -45.62 -20.08 51.38
C GLU A 932 -46.95 -19.67 52.04
N ARG A 933 -47.97 -19.35 51.23
CA ARG A 933 -49.31 -19.01 51.75
C ARG A 933 -49.95 -20.17 52.51
N GLU A 934 -49.86 -21.38 51.97
CA GLU A 934 -50.42 -22.58 52.62
C GLU A 934 -49.73 -22.90 53.95
N SER A 935 -48.41 -22.68 54.04
CA SER A 935 -47.65 -22.87 55.28
C SER A 935 -48.08 -21.88 56.36
N ALA A 936 -48.15 -20.58 56.02
CA ALA A 936 -48.58 -19.53 56.95
C ALA A 936 -50.04 -19.74 57.43
N TRP A 937 -50.93 -20.19 56.53
CA TRP A 937 -52.30 -20.55 56.87
C TRP A 937 -52.39 -21.67 57.92
N ARG A 938 -51.58 -22.73 57.73
CA ARG A 938 -51.60 -23.91 58.59
C ARG A 938 -51.16 -23.59 60.02
N GLU A 939 -50.17 -22.72 60.18
CA GLU A 939 -49.66 -22.29 61.48
C GLU A 939 -50.69 -21.45 62.23
N MET A 940 -51.35 -20.49 61.56
CA MET A 940 -52.38 -19.68 62.19
C MET A 940 -53.62 -20.49 62.59
N ALA A 941 -54.11 -21.39 61.72
CA ALA A 941 -55.30 -22.19 62.01
C ALA A 941 -55.15 -23.02 63.31
N LYS A 942 -53.92 -23.50 63.59
CA LYS A 942 -53.61 -24.22 64.84
C LYS A 942 -53.78 -23.34 66.07
N GLN A 943 -53.40 -22.07 65.98
CA GLN A 943 -53.49 -21.13 67.10
C GLN A 943 -54.93 -20.69 67.38
N VAL A 944 -55.71 -20.42 66.33
CA VAL A 944 -57.14 -20.06 66.46
C VAL A 944 -57.92 -21.20 67.12
N ALA A 945 -57.62 -22.46 66.77
CA ALA A 945 -58.22 -23.61 67.42
C ALA A 945 -57.89 -23.66 68.93
N HIS A 946 -56.68 -23.29 69.33
CA HIS A 946 -56.30 -23.17 70.75
C HIS A 946 -57.06 -22.04 71.45
N GLU A 947 -57.18 -20.89 70.81
CA GLU A 947 -57.84 -19.72 71.41
C GLU A 947 -59.36 -19.84 71.47
N ILE A 948 -60.01 -20.58 70.58
CA ILE A 948 -61.45 -20.93 70.67
C ILE A 948 -61.72 -21.92 71.81
N LYS A 949 -60.80 -22.85 72.09
CA LYS A 949 -60.96 -23.86 73.16
C LYS A 949 -60.96 -23.23 74.57
N ASN A 950 -60.20 -22.15 74.75
CA ASN A 950 -60.02 -21.44 76.02
C ASN A 950 -61.31 -20.83 76.59
N PRO A 951 -62.16 -20.12 75.84
CA PRO A 951 -63.45 -19.59 76.31
C PRO A 951 -64.58 -20.65 76.35
N LEU A 952 -64.54 -21.68 75.48
CA LEU A 952 -65.55 -22.76 75.47
C LEU A 952 -65.56 -23.61 76.74
N THR A 953 -64.38 -23.88 77.31
CA THR A 953 -64.27 -24.77 78.48
C THR A 953 -64.88 -24.14 79.75
N PRO A 954 -64.57 -22.87 80.11
CA PRO A 954 -65.24 -22.16 81.20
C PRO A 954 -66.73 -21.93 80.91
N MET A 955 -67.14 -21.67 79.67
CA MET A 955 -68.57 -21.55 79.34
C MET A 955 -69.34 -22.83 79.68
N LYS A 956 -68.79 -23.99 79.29
CA LYS A 956 -69.38 -25.29 79.62
C LYS A 956 -69.44 -25.52 81.13
N LEU A 957 -68.37 -25.23 81.85
CA LEU A 957 -68.32 -25.35 83.32
C LEU A 957 -69.30 -24.41 84.01
N SER A 958 -69.45 -23.17 83.52
CA SER A 958 -70.45 -22.22 84.01
C SER A 958 -71.87 -22.73 83.80
N ILE A 959 -72.21 -23.27 82.62
CA ILE A 959 -73.53 -23.86 82.39
C ILE A 959 -73.77 -25.08 83.31
N GLN A 960 -72.78 -25.96 83.45
CA GLN A 960 -72.89 -27.13 84.35
C GLN A 960 -73.07 -26.71 85.82
N HIS A 961 -72.34 -25.69 86.25
CA HIS A 961 -72.45 -25.15 87.59
C HIS A 961 -73.81 -24.44 87.80
N LEU A 962 -74.35 -23.78 86.78
CA LEU A 962 -75.68 -23.16 86.81
C LEU A 962 -76.78 -24.23 86.96
N GLN A 963 -76.68 -25.33 86.21
CA GLN A 963 -77.56 -26.48 86.36
C GLN A 963 -77.51 -27.07 87.77
N LYS A 964 -76.33 -27.12 88.38
CA LYS A 964 -76.14 -27.62 89.76
C LYS A 964 -76.77 -26.69 90.80
N VAL A 965 -76.45 -25.38 90.75
CA VAL A 965 -76.99 -24.36 91.67
C VAL A 965 -78.52 -24.29 91.61
N TRP A 966 -79.11 -24.44 90.42
CA TRP A 966 -80.56 -24.47 90.23
C TRP A 966 -81.21 -25.71 90.85
N LYS A 967 -80.57 -26.88 90.71
CA LYS A 967 -81.06 -28.15 91.25
C LYS A 967 -80.96 -28.24 92.78
N GLU A 968 -79.98 -27.58 93.37
CA GLU A 968 -79.70 -27.57 94.82
C GLU A 968 -80.40 -26.43 95.59
N ASN A 969 -81.18 -25.58 94.90
CA ASN A 969 -81.98 -24.49 95.46
C ASN A 969 -81.20 -23.53 96.39
N HIS A 970 -79.99 -23.14 95.96
CA HIS A 970 -79.04 -22.35 96.75
C HIS A 970 -79.62 -20.97 97.16
N PRO A 971 -79.39 -20.47 98.39
CA PRO A 971 -79.98 -19.22 98.88
C PRO A 971 -79.65 -17.97 98.04
N ASP A 972 -78.49 -17.96 97.37
CA ASP A 972 -78.03 -16.85 96.50
C ASP A 972 -78.24 -17.11 95.00
N ARG A 973 -79.15 -18.03 94.62
CA ARG A 973 -79.33 -18.50 93.23
C ARG A 973 -79.51 -17.38 92.20
N GLU A 974 -80.22 -16.29 92.51
CA GLU A 974 -80.44 -15.19 91.58
C GLU A 974 -79.16 -14.39 91.31
N LYS A 975 -78.36 -14.14 92.36
CA LYS A 975 -77.08 -13.42 92.24
C LYS A 975 -76.02 -14.25 91.51
N LEU A 976 -75.98 -15.57 91.78
CA LEU A 976 -75.13 -16.51 91.04
C LEU A 976 -75.54 -16.62 89.57
N LEU A 977 -76.85 -16.69 89.28
CA LEU A 977 -77.38 -16.73 87.91
C LEU A 977 -76.97 -15.49 87.10
N GLN A 978 -77.08 -14.30 87.71
CA GLN A 978 -76.67 -13.03 87.12
C GLN A 978 -75.17 -13.05 86.76
N ASN A 979 -74.31 -13.36 87.74
CA ASN A 979 -72.86 -13.39 87.55
C ASN A 979 -72.42 -14.42 86.49
N MET A 980 -73.07 -15.58 86.44
CA MET A 980 -72.76 -16.63 85.48
C MET A 980 -73.23 -16.27 84.08
N SER A 981 -74.40 -15.65 83.95
CA SER A 981 -74.91 -15.14 82.67
C SER A 981 -74.00 -14.03 82.12
N GLU A 982 -73.59 -13.08 82.96
CA GLU A 982 -72.62 -12.04 82.57
C GLU A 982 -71.24 -12.62 82.21
N THR A 983 -70.83 -13.71 82.85
CA THR A 983 -69.59 -14.41 82.49
C THR A 983 -69.73 -15.15 81.16
N LEU A 984 -70.86 -15.80 80.90
CA LEU A 984 -71.13 -16.46 79.62
C LEU A 984 -71.17 -15.45 78.47
N ILE A 985 -71.87 -14.33 78.65
CA ILE A 985 -71.93 -13.25 77.65
C ILE A 985 -70.52 -12.74 77.33
N ARG A 986 -69.70 -12.42 78.34
CA ARG A 986 -68.30 -12.01 78.13
C ARG A 986 -67.47 -13.04 77.37
N GLN A 987 -67.68 -14.33 77.62
CA GLN A 987 -66.95 -15.39 76.91
C GLN A 987 -67.46 -15.60 75.47
N ILE A 988 -68.74 -15.38 75.20
CA ILE A 988 -69.32 -15.38 73.85
C ILE A 988 -68.82 -14.18 73.04
N ASP A 989 -68.76 -13.00 73.65
CA ASP A 989 -68.21 -11.80 73.03
C ASP A 989 -66.73 -11.99 72.69
N ALA A 990 -65.95 -12.59 73.60
CA ALA A 990 -64.55 -12.96 73.34
C ALA A 990 -64.41 -13.94 72.17
N LEU A 991 -65.28 -14.95 72.07
CA LEU A 991 -65.27 -15.93 70.98
C LEU A 991 -65.66 -15.30 69.63
N SER A 992 -66.61 -14.35 69.66
CA SER A 992 -67.03 -13.58 68.48
C SER A 992 -65.91 -12.68 67.99
N HIS A 993 -65.19 -12.02 68.89
CA HIS A 993 -64.00 -11.23 68.56
C HIS A 993 -62.88 -12.09 67.94
N ILE A 994 -62.62 -13.29 68.49
CA ILE A 994 -61.65 -14.25 67.92
C ILE A 994 -62.04 -14.67 66.50
N ALA A 995 -63.33 -14.95 66.26
CA ALA A 995 -63.83 -15.32 64.94
C ALA A 995 -63.74 -14.17 63.93
N GLU A 996 -63.99 -12.93 64.38
CA GLU A 996 -63.89 -11.73 63.56
C GLU A 996 -62.43 -11.41 63.21
N GLU A 997 -61.49 -11.47 64.17
CA GLU A 997 -60.06 -11.31 63.92
C GLU A 997 -59.51 -12.39 62.96
N PHE A 998 -59.95 -13.64 63.11
CA PHE A 998 -59.57 -14.73 62.20
C PHE A 998 -60.11 -14.53 60.78
N SER A 999 -61.39 -14.17 60.64
CA SER A 999 -62.00 -13.87 59.33
C SER A 999 -61.29 -12.71 58.62
N ASN A 1000 -60.93 -11.67 59.38
CA ASN A 1000 -60.21 -10.51 58.87
C ASN A 1000 -58.78 -10.84 58.41
N PHE A 1001 -58.11 -11.82 59.00
CA PHE A 1001 -56.83 -12.31 58.49
C PHE A 1001 -56.99 -13.24 57.28
N ALA A 1002 -57.98 -14.13 57.32
CA ALA A 1002 -58.23 -15.10 56.26
C ALA A 1002 -58.68 -14.43 54.95
N GLN A 1003 -59.39 -13.31 55.04
CA GLN A 1003 -59.69 -12.43 53.92
C GLN A 1003 -58.58 -11.38 53.76
N MET A 1004 -57.50 -11.74 53.07
CA MET A 1004 -56.71 -10.75 52.32
C MET A 1004 -57.27 -10.66 50.89
N PRO A 1005 -58.29 -9.81 50.61
CA PRO A 1005 -58.70 -9.56 49.24
C PRO A 1005 -57.53 -8.96 48.45
N LYS A 1006 -57.52 -9.13 47.12
CA LYS A 1006 -56.57 -8.43 46.24
C LYS A 1006 -56.66 -6.92 46.53
N ALA A 1007 -55.62 -6.34 47.12
CA ALA A 1007 -55.56 -4.93 47.45
C ALA A 1007 -55.90 -4.08 46.22
N ARG A 1008 -56.88 -3.19 46.35
CA ARG A 1008 -57.25 -2.25 45.30
C ARG A 1008 -56.42 -0.99 45.49
N VAL A 1009 -55.20 -1.04 44.96
CA VAL A 1009 -54.28 0.09 45.01
C VAL A 1009 -54.83 1.22 44.14
N GLN A 1010 -55.17 2.34 44.77
CA GLN A 1010 -55.66 3.56 44.12
C GLN A 1010 -55.02 4.80 44.78
N ASP A 1011 -55.19 5.98 44.19
CA ASP A 1011 -54.72 7.22 44.80
C ASP A 1011 -55.65 7.60 45.96
N VAL A 1012 -55.12 7.65 47.18
CA VAL A 1012 -55.85 7.91 48.42
C VAL A 1012 -55.33 9.18 49.08
N GLU A 1013 -56.24 10.10 49.42
CA GLU A 1013 -55.93 11.32 50.17
C GLU A 1013 -55.84 11.01 51.67
N LEU A 1014 -54.63 11.07 52.25
CA LEU A 1014 -54.36 10.69 53.64
C LEU A 1014 -55.12 11.52 54.67
N THR A 1015 -55.30 12.82 54.41
CA THR A 1015 -56.08 13.71 55.29
C THR A 1015 -57.51 13.20 55.44
N SER A 1016 -58.14 12.76 54.33
CA SER A 1016 -59.52 12.25 54.36
C SER A 1016 -59.66 10.97 55.20
N VAL A 1017 -58.69 10.06 55.07
CA VAL A 1017 -58.65 8.80 55.82
C VAL A 1017 -58.46 9.05 57.31
N LEU A 1018 -57.49 9.89 57.68
CA LEU A 1018 -57.22 10.20 59.10
C LEU A 1018 -58.41 10.92 59.74
N THR A 1019 -59.02 11.89 59.06
CA THR A 1019 -60.22 12.58 59.59
C THR A 1019 -61.36 11.60 59.84
N SER A 1020 -61.68 10.71 58.87
CA SER A 1020 -62.74 9.72 59.05
C SER A 1020 -62.49 8.82 60.26
N VAL A 1021 -61.25 8.38 60.47
CA VAL A 1021 -60.90 7.54 61.64
C VAL A 1021 -60.93 8.33 62.94
N ILE A 1022 -60.50 9.59 62.96
CA ILE A 1022 -60.56 10.45 64.16
C ILE A 1022 -62.00 10.69 64.58
N ASP A 1023 -62.89 10.97 63.62
CA ASP A 1023 -64.31 11.22 63.88
C ASP A 1023 -64.98 10.03 64.58
N LEU A 1024 -64.60 8.80 64.22
CA LEU A 1024 -65.06 7.56 64.86
C LEU A 1024 -64.76 7.50 66.37
N PHE A 1025 -63.64 8.09 66.83
CA PHE A 1025 -63.21 8.06 68.23
C PHE A 1025 -63.38 9.38 68.98
N SER A 1026 -63.72 10.48 68.29
CA SER A 1026 -63.87 11.83 68.83
C SER A 1026 -64.85 11.97 70.01
N LYS A 1027 -65.83 11.06 70.11
CA LYS A 1027 -66.85 11.03 71.17
C LYS A 1027 -66.45 10.23 72.41
N THR A 1028 -65.21 9.72 72.45
CA THR A 1028 -64.73 8.94 73.60
C THR A 1028 -64.59 9.87 74.82
N PRO A 1029 -65.27 9.60 75.95
CA PRO A 1029 -65.24 10.46 77.11
C PRO A 1029 -63.82 10.55 77.71
N GLN A 1030 -63.46 11.73 78.24
CA GLN A 1030 -62.15 12.03 78.87
C GLN A 1030 -60.94 11.96 77.93
N MET A 1031 -61.14 12.11 76.61
CA MET A 1031 -60.09 12.13 75.59
C MET A 1031 -60.10 13.44 74.80
N GLU A 1032 -58.92 14.02 74.57
CA GLU A 1032 -58.69 15.18 73.72
C GLU A 1032 -57.84 14.75 72.51
N PHE A 1033 -58.38 14.98 71.30
CA PHE A 1033 -57.70 14.68 70.04
C PHE A 1033 -57.24 15.98 69.38
N SER A 1034 -55.96 16.08 69.03
CA SER A 1034 -55.43 17.19 68.22
C SER A 1034 -54.91 16.65 66.89
N PHE A 1035 -55.41 17.20 65.77
CA PHE A 1035 -54.98 16.82 64.42
C PHE A 1035 -54.31 17.98 63.70
N GLU A 1036 -53.02 17.84 63.41
CA GLU A 1036 -52.23 18.79 62.65
C GLU A 1036 -51.92 18.21 61.26
N HIS A 1037 -52.27 18.93 60.20
CA HIS A 1037 -51.98 18.51 58.81
C HIS A 1037 -51.59 19.72 57.93
N PRO A 1038 -50.80 19.51 56.86
CA PRO A 1038 -50.47 20.57 55.91
C PRO A 1038 -51.70 21.00 55.12
N GLN A 1039 -51.66 22.23 54.60
CA GLN A 1039 -52.67 22.76 53.65
C GLN A 1039 -52.62 22.06 52.27
N ILE A 1040 -51.64 21.19 52.03
CA ILE A 1040 -51.42 20.46 50.78
C ILE A 1040 -52.09 19.08 50.87
N LYS A 1041 -52.80 18.69 49.82
CA LYS A 1041 -53.40 17.35 49.70
C LYS A 1041 -52.30 16.29 49.57
N CYS A 1042 -52.25 15.37 50.53
CA CYS A 1042 -51.25 14.32 50.57
C CYS A 1042 -51.81 13.02 49.96
N PHE A 1043 -51.45 12.73 48.71
CA PHE A 1043 -51.90 11.53 47.98
C PHE A 1043 -50.86 10.41 48.02
N VAL A 1044 -51.31 9.18 48.30
CA VAL A 1044 -50.50 7.95 48.29
C VAL A 1044 -51.19 6.84 47.50
N LYS A 1045 -50.42 5.93 46.89
CA LYS A 1045 -50.97 4.73 46.22
C LYS A 1045 -51.15 3.60 47.24
N ALA A 1046 -52.39 3.41 47.69
CA ALA A 1046 -52.72 2.39 48.69
C ALA A 1046 -54.18 1.92 48.56
N ASP A 1047 -54.54 0.92 49.35
CA ASP A 1047 -55.94 0.50 49.52
C ASP A 1047 -56.56 1.31 50.67
N ARG A 1048 -57.65 2.04 50.39
CA ARG A 1048 -58.29 2.96 51.35
C ARG A 1048 -58.77 2.23 52.60
N ASP A 1049 -59.46 1.10 52.43
CA ASP A 1049 -60.07 0.34 53.53
C ASP A 1049 -58.98 -0.26 54.42
N GLN A 1050 -57.86 -0.69 53.82
CA GLN A 1050 -56.71 -1.18 54.58
C GLN A 1050 -56.03 -0.06 55.40
N LEU A 1051 -55.84 1.13 54.82
CA LEU A 1051 -55.29 2.27 55.57
C LEU A 1051 -56.21 2.72 56.71
N GLU A 1052 -57.52 2.81 56.48
CA GLU A 1052 -58.50 3.12 57.55
C GLU A 1052 -58.42 2.10 58.70
N ARG A 1053 -58.30 0.80 58.39
CA ARG A 1053 -58.09 -0.25 59.39
C ARG A 1053 -56.75 -0.10 60.13
N ALA A 1054 -55.67 0.23 59.42
CA ALA A 1054 -54.36 0.41 60.03
C ALA A 1054 -54.34 1.58 61.02
N PHE A 1055 -54.85 2.74 60.61
CA PHE A 1055 -54.90 3.92 61.48
C PHE A 1055 -55.91 3.77 62.62
N SER A 1056 -57.05 3.10 62.40
CA SER A 1056 -58.02 2.79 63.46
C SER A 1056 -57.40 1.92 64.56
N ASN A 1057 -56.61 0.90 64.18
CA ASN A 1057 -55.88 0.08 65.15
C ASN A 1057 -54.82 0.86 65.92
N LEU A 1058 -54.12 1.80 65.29
CA LEU A 1058 -53.13 2.65 65.97
C LEU A 1058 -53.81 3.62 66.95
N ILE A 1059 -54.91 4.27 66.56
CA ILE A 1059 -55.66 5.18 67.45
C ILE A 1059 -56.31 4.41 68.59
N LYS A 1060 -56.90 3.24 68.33
CA LYS A 1060 -57.42 2.35 69.39
C LYS A 1060 -56.33 1.94 70.37
N ASN A 1061 -55.13 1.62 69.88
CA ASN A 1061 -53.98 1.33 70.75
C ASN A 1061 -53.55 2.54 71.60
N ALA A 1062 -53.54 3.75 71.02
CA ALA A 1062 -53.27 5.00 71.73
C ALA A 1062 -54.28 5.23 72.87
N ILE A 1063 -55.58 5.12 72.59
CA ILE A 1063 -56.66 5.26 73.59
C ILE A 1063 -56.48 4.26 74.74
N GLN A 1064 -56.26 2.98 74.41
CA GLN A 1064 -56.14 1.91 75.40
C GLN A 1064 -54.85 1.98 76.23
N SER A 1065 -53.89 2.82 75.87
CA SER A 1065 -52.63 2.98 76.61
C SER A 1065 -52.75 3.98 77.77
N ILE A 1066 -53.85 4.74 77.83
CA ILE A 1066 -54.07 5.82 78.79
C ILE A 1066 -54.76 5.25 80.04
N PRO A 1067 -54.19 5.43 81.25
CA PRO A 1067 -54.77 4.87 82.48
C PRO A 1067 -56.04 5.61 82.93
N GLU A 1068 -56.96 4.89 83.57
CA GLU A 1068 -58.20 5.45 84.12
C GLU A 1068 -57.91 6.58 85.14
N GLY A 1069 -58.55 7.74 84.96
CA GLY A 1069 -58.36 8.93 85.80
C GLY A 1069 -57.36 9.96 85.26
N ARG A 1070 -56.65 9.68 84.16
CA ARG A 1070 -55.83 10.65 83.43
C ARG A 1070 -56.61 11.17 82.21
N MET A 1071 -56.65 12.50 82.01
CA MET A 1071 -57.17 13.08 80.77
C MET A 1071 -56.28 12.64 79.60
N GLY A 1072 -56.87 11.93 78.65
CA GLY A 1072 -56.14 11.39 77.52
C GLY A 1072 -55.86 12.45 76.47
N LEU A 1073 -54.62 12.51 75.99
CA LEU A 1073 -54.18 13.44 74.95
C LEU A 1073 -53.60 12.63 73.80
N ILE A 1074 -54.29 12.64 72.65
CA ILE A 1074 -53.84 11.95 71.44
C ILE A 1074 -53.55 12.98 70.35
N ARG A 1075 -52.27 13.12 70.00
CA ARG A 1075 -51.80 14.03 68.96
C ARG A 1075 -51.53 13.28 67.67
N ILE A 1076 -52.18 13.70 66.60
CA ILE A 1076 -52.03 13.11 65.26
C ILE A 1076 -51.44 14.18 64.37
N GLY A 1077 -50.29 13.90 63.76
CA GLY A 1077 -49.59 14.81 62.86
C GLY A 1077 -49.40 14.17 61.49
N LEU A 1078 -49.76 14.86 60.42
CA LEU A 1078 -49.45 14.52 59.03
C LEU A 1078 -48.44 15.56 58.50
N GLY A 1079 -47.41 15.12 57.78
CA GLY A 1079 -46.41 16.02 57.21
C GLY A 1079 -45.52 15.36 56.15
N GLN A 1080 -44.55 16.10 55.62
CA GLN A 1080 -43.56 15.56 54.69
C GLN A 1080 -42.51 14.74 55.46
N GLY A 1081 -42.22 13.54 54.96
CA GLY A 1081 -41.17 12.65 55.48
C GLY A 1081 -39.84 12.89 54.79
N THR A 1082 -39.10 11.81 54.54
CA THR A 1082 -37.93 11.79 53.65
C THR A 1082 -38.32 12.11 52.19
N GLU A 1083 -37.34 12.42 51.34
CA GLU A 1083 -37.58 12.79 49.94
C GLU A 1083 -38.42 11.71 49.23
N GLY A 1084 -39.63 12.08 48.79
CA GLY A 1084 -40.60 11.16 48.16
C GLY A 1084 -41.60 10.47 49.11
N PHE A 1085 -41.68 10.82 50.41
CA PHE A 1085 -42.59 10.20 51.37
C PHE A 1085 -43.43 11.21 52.19
N TYR A 1086 -44.65 10.81 52.58
CA TYR A 1086 -45.46 11.45 53.61
C TYR A 1086 -45.34 10.69 54.94
N ARG A 1087 -45.31 11.42 56.07
CA ARG A 1087 -45.20 10.86 57.41
C ARG A 1087 -46.45 11.17 58.24
N VAL A 1088 -47.03 10.14 58.83
CA VAL A 1088 -48.10 10.21 59.84
C VAL A 1088 -47.50 9.86 61.20
N SER A 1089 -47.82 10.65 62.22
CA SER A 1089 -47.43 10.41 63.61
C SER A 1089 -48.68 10.36 64.49
N ILE A 1090 -48.76 9.39 65.40
CA ILE A 1090 -49.84 9.24 66.37
C ILE A 1090 -49.20 9.09 67.74
N SER A 1091 -49.37 10.10 68.60
CA SER A 1091 -48.74 10.19 69.92
C SER A 1091 -49.78 10.21 71.03
N ASP A 1092 -49.57 9.42 72.08
CA ASP A 1092 -50.41 9.36 73.28
C ASP A 1092 -49.64 9.81 74.53
N ASN A 1093 -50.36 10.18 75.60
CA ASN A 1093 -49.83 10.46 76.93
C ASN A 1093 -50.05 9.29 77.93
N GLY A 1094 -50.07 8.06 77.41
CA GLY A 1094 -50.33 6.84 78.15
C GLY A 1094 -49.14 6.34 78.98
N ILE A 1095 -49.17 5.05 79.33
CA ILE A 1095 -48.14 4.40 80.17
C ILE A 1095 -46.83 4.10 79.43
N GLY A 1096 -46.78 4.27 78.10
CA GLY A 1096 -45.62 3.92 77.29
C GLY A 1096 -45.30 2.41 77.23
N ILE A 1097 -44.23 2.05 76.52
CA ILE A 1097 -43.83 0.67 76.26
C ILE A 1097 -42.58 0.32 77.10
N PRO A 1098 -42.63 -0.69 78.00
CA PRO A 1098 -41.48 -1.17 78.76
C PRO A 1098 -40.31 -1.63 77.89
N GLU A 1099 -39.07 -1.37 78.33
CA GLU A 1099 -37.85 -1.63 77.55
C GLU A 1099 -37.67 -3.11 77.16
N ASN A 1100 -38.10 -4.03 78.03
CA ASN A 1100 -38.06 -5.48 77.77
C ASN A 1100 -39.09 -5.99 76.74
N GLN A 1101 -40.00 -5.13 76.27
CA GLN A 1101 -41.07 -5.48 75.33
C GLN A 1101 -40.87 -4.85 73.94
N ARG A 1102 -39.93 -3.92 73.81
CA ARG A 1102 -39.71 -3.10 72.61
C ARG A 1102 -39.48 -3.91 71.31
N ASP A 1103 -38.72 -4.99 71.36
CA ASP A 1103 -38.37 -5.80 70.18
C ASP A 1103 -39.47 -6.75 69.69
N LYS A 1104 -40.58 -6.83 70.44
CA LYS A 1104 -41.63 -7.84 70.22
C LYS A 1104 -42.96 -7.25 69.76
N ILE A 1105 -43.17 -5.93 69.86
CA ILE A 1105 -44.49 -5.31 69.67
C ILE A 1105 -45.10 -5.45 68.26
N PHE A 1106 -44.28 -5.64 67.23
CA PHE A 1106 -44.73 -5.87 65.85
C PHE A 1106 -44.69 -7.35 65.44
N ARG A 1107 -44.27 -8.25 66.33
CA ARG A 1107 -44.32 -9.69 66.04
C ARG A 1107 -45.77 -10.16 66.15
N PRO A 1108 -46.26 -10.98 65.20
CA PRO A 1108 -47.56 -11.62 65.34
C PRO A 1108 -47.66 -12.33 66.68
N ASN A 1109 -48.84 -12.29 67.32
CA ASN A 1109 -49.16 -12.97 68.59
C ASN A 1109 -48.51 -12.37 69.85
N PHE A 1110 -47.91 -11.18 69.75
CA PHE A 1110 -47.40 -10.48 70.92
C PHE A 1110 -48.44 -9.48 71.45
N THR A 1111 -48.86 -9.65 72.70
CA THR A 1111 -49.82 -8.79 73.40
C THR A 1111 -49.46 -8.71 74.88
N THR A 1112 -49.75 -7.57 75.51
CA THR A 1112 -49.56 -7.34 76.95
C THR A 1112 -50.88 -7.28 77.72
N LYS A 1113 -52.00 -7.45 77.00
CA LYS A 1113 -53.37 -7.32 77.53
C LYS A 1113 -54.01 -8.70 77.69
N SER A 1114 -54.82 -8.87 78.73
CA SER A 1114 -55.49 -10.14 79.06
C SER A 1114 -56.56 -10.59 78.06
N SER A 1115 -56.96 -9.73 77.11
CA SER A 1115 -58.07 -9.99 76.17
C SER A 1115 -57.72 -9.77 74.69
N GLY A 1116 -56.45 -9.54 74.32
CA GLY A 1116 -56.07 -9.24 72.93
C GLY A 1116 -55.21 -10.34 72.29
N MET A 1117 -55.48 -10.72 71.04
CA MET A 1117 -54.77 -11.78 70.30
C MET A 1117 -53.36 -11.37 69.82
N GLY A 1118 -52.98 -10.10 69.95
CA GLY A 1118 -51.65 -9.61 69.53
C GLY A 1118 -51.46 -9.54 68.01
N LEU A 1119 -52.55 -9.52 67.24
CA LEU A 1119 -52.52 -9.44 65.77
C LEU A 1119 -52.61 -8.01 65.23
N GLY A 1120 -53.13 -7.06 66.00
CA GLY A 1120 -53.41 -5.69 65.54
C GLY A 1120 -52.20 -4.94 65.02
N LEU A 1121 -51.10 -4.87 65.79
CA LEU A 1121 -49.88 -4.16 65.35
C LEU A 1121 -49.11 -4.90 64.24
N SER A 1122 -49.16 -6.23 64.20
CA SER A 1122 -48.60 -7.00 63.09
C SER A 1122 -49.40 -6.80 61.79
N LEU A 1123 -50.72 -6.64 61.89
CA LEU A 1123 -51.58 -6.32 60.74
C LEU A 1123 -51.28 -4.91 60.21
N VAL A 1124 -51.15 -3.92 61.11
CA VAL A 1124 -50.72 -2.57 60.74
C VAL A 1124 -49.40 -2.63 59.99
N LYS A 1125 -48.39 -3.33 60.52
CA LYS A 1125 -47.09 -3.49 59.85
C LYS A 1125 -47.23 -4.10 58.44
N ASN A 1126 -47.99 -5.18 58.30
CA ASN A 1126 -48.21 -5.81 57.00
C ASN A 1126 -48.89 -4.85 56.00
N ILE A 1127 -49.92 -4.10 56.43
CA ILE A 1127 -50.62 -3.14 55.56
C ILE A 1127 -49.67 -2.02 55.08
N ILE A 1128 -48.84 -1.50 55.99
CA ILE A 1128 -47.86 -0.46 55.66
C ILE A 1128 -46.76 -1.00 54.74
N ASP A 1129 -46.23 -2.20 55.00
CA ASP A 1129 -45.21 -2.84 54.16
C ASP A 1129 -45.76 -3.14 52.74
N PHE A 1130 -47.02 -3.62 52.62
CA PHE A 1130 -47.69 -3.83 51.31
C PHE A 1130 -47.92 -2.53 50.53
N SER A 1131 -48.00 -1.40 51.23
CA SER A 1131 -48.12 -0.06 50.63
C SER A 1131 -46.75 0.57 50.31
N ASN A 1132 -45.67 -0.22 50.31
CA ASN A 1132 -44.28 0.22 50.17
C ASN A 1132 -43.86 1.29 51.22
N GLY A 1133 -44.50 1.28 52.38
CA GLY A 1133 -44.25 2.19 53.47
C GLY A 1133 -43.36 1.61 54.57
N ARG A 1134 -43.19 2.37 55.66
CA ARG A 1134 -42.45 1.95 56.84
C ARG A 1134 -43.16 2.39 58.12
N ILE A 1135 -43.21 1.52 59.14
CA ILE A 1135 -43.70 1.87 60.47
C ILE A 1135 -42.62 1.66 61.55
N TRP A 1136 -42.54 2.59 62.50
CA TRP A 1136 -41.73 2.47 63.71
C TRP A 1136 -42.37 3.26 64.86
N TYR A 1137 -41.75 3.29 66.03
CA TYR A 1137 -42.26 4.01 67.19
C TYR A 1137 -41.14 4.58 68.06
N SER A 1138 -41.49 5.53 68.92
CA SER A 1138 -40.69 6.03 70.04
C SER A 1138 -41.56 5.98 71.29
N SER A 1139 -41.05 5.52 72.43
CA SER A 1139 -41.85 5.46 73.65
C SER A 1139 -40.99 5.53 74.91
N GLU A 1140 -41.46 6.32 75.88
CA GLU A 1140 -40.90 6.43 77.22
C GLU A 1140 -41.89 5.87 78.24
N TYR A 1141 -41.42 4.98 79.10
CA TYR A 1141 -42.27 4.36 80.12
C TYR A 1141 -42.83 5.42 81.09
N ASN A 1142 -44.14 5.37 81.35
CA ASN A 1142 -44.98 6.34 82.06
C ASN A 1142 -45.17 7.73 81.40
N ASN A 1143 -44.59 7.96 80.21
CA ASN A 1143 -44.63 9.26 79.52
C ASN A 1143 -45.32 9.21 78.13
N GLY A 1144 -45.75 8.02 77.68
CA GLY A 1144 -46.52 7.83 76.44
C GLY A 1144 -45.78 7.14 75.30
N SER A 1145 -46.45 6.97 74.17
CA SER A 1145 -45.89 6.39 72.94
C SER A 1145 -46.20 7.23 71.71
N SER A 1146 -45.29 7.24 70.75
CA SER A 1146 -45.46 7.86 69.43
C SER A 1146 -45.20 6.83 68.34
N PHE A 1147 -46.21 6.49 67.55
CA PHE A 1147 -46.07 5.66 66.36
C PHE A 1147 -45.91 6.53 65.11
N PHE A 1148 -44.99 6.14 64.23
CA PHE A 1148 -44.67 6.84 62.99
C PHE A 1148 -44.85 5.91 61.80
N VAL A 1149 -45.56 6.40 60.77
CA VAL A 1149 -45.84 5.69 59.53
C VAL A 1149 -45.38 6.57 58.36
N GLU A 1150 -44.53 6.04 57.47
CA GLU A 1150 -44.13 6.66 56.21
C GLU A 1150 -44.73 5.93 55.02
N LEU A 1151 -45.26 6.68 54.06
CA LEU A 1151 -45.87 6.16 52.82
C LEU A 1151 -45.34 6.95 51.62
N PRO A 1152 -45.00 6.30 50.49
CA PRO A 1152 -44.47 6.97 49.31
C PRO A 1152 -45.52 7.87 48.66
N VAL A 1153 -45.09 9.05 48.21
CA VAL A 1153 -45.94 9.99 47.47
C VAL A 1153 -46.37 9.34 46.15
N SER A 1154 -47.64 9.45 45.79
CA SER A 1154 -48.07 9.04 44.45
C SER A 1154 -47.47 9.97 43.40
N GLU A 1155 -46.74 9.40 42.42
CA GLU A 1155 -46.35 10.08 41.18
C GLU A 1155 -47.56 10.53 40.36
#